data_AF-A0A7S0DIM0-F1
#
_entry.id   AF-A0A7S0DIM0-F1
#
_cell.length_a   1.000
_cell.length_b   1.000
_cell.length_c   1.000
_cell.angle_alpha   90.00
_cell.angle_beta   90.00
_cell.angle_gamma   90.00
#
_symmetry.space_group_name_H-M   'P 1'
#
loop_
_entity.id
_entity.type
_entity.pdbx_description
1 polymer ?
#
loop_
_entity_poly.entity_id
_entity_poly.type
_entity_poly.pdbx_seq_one_letter_code
_entity_poly.pdbx_strand_id
1 'polypeptide(L)'
;DIPGTMSAHEGSKSISMMGRLAGFFEALGSILWPEQAEDVLISCMGKRVDACVGKIDGMRVAVGVPGGNIDQKDCDLDEERQTLITLIESFGEAKSTVAWVSDLESMGQAHVANALRQMTRENRLLLSKQLDVLDSQYSGGLRAYLANAKKLLLDSQMNVNAFQRLTPSPPTGVSLDPGSAEFEAMETLGLKEGSKSAFVLVAGGLGERLGFKGIKISLPVDMVTRRSYLEHYSQHITAFQQDSKQPPPLAIMTSDDTHEKTAKMLHDHNNFGLDITLIKQEKVPSLADTNASFVLQKVEGKGSTHYQLGTKPHGHGDVHTLLHTSGLAKKWKKEGRKWVVFFQDTNALVFRGISATLGVSKTKHFAFNSITVERKPGEPKGAICKLHGENKSITLNIEYNQLDALLRASGFPNGDVASGDSKASPFPGNINSFVIDLDVYVKVLEKSGGRVPEFVNPKYTKNPQKPREFKKPTRLECMMQDFPRLLPPAIAAARVGYTLMPRWLVCSSVKNNIEDARKKQMQTGYPECAASGEADYYRVNRMLLHSLGVKVEVDSATDVFSGIEVKSGARIVFTPRFASCINDLRSKFPNPSKIEISNRSTLVLDAKNLTIHTLCLDGALKIIATDASNVQCGKQKVLKVVNKGHVIQKVLESDKNIDENVKIRGYDLKVVEERVEKFTQPGEFHI
;
A
#
# COMPACT_ATOMS: atom_id res chain seq x y z
N ASP A 1 -53.46 21.17 13.83
CA ASP A 1 -53.99 21.65 15.11
C ASP A 1 -55.28 20.95 15.51
N ILE A 2 -55.17 19.95 16.39
CA ILE A 2 -56.05 19.67 17.55
C ILE A 2 -55.14 18.99 18.62
N PRO A 3 -55.13 19.45 19.89
CA PRO A 3 -54.22 18.97 20.95
C PRO A 3 -54.82 17.85 21.82
N GLY A 4 -53.94 17.07 22.47
CA GLY A 4 -54.23 16.37 23.73
C GLY A 4 -54.80 14.95 23.63
N THR A 5 -53.98 13.98 24.07
CA THR A 5 -54.35 12.61 24.50
C THR A 5 -55.30 11.82 23.59
N MET A 6 -54.74 11.03 22.67
CA MET A 6 -55.49 9.89 22.10
C MET A 6 -55.76 8.88 23.20
N SER A 7 -57.03 8.56 23.43
CA SER A 7 -57.39 7.42 24.28
C SER A 7 -56.92 6.11 23.64
N ALA A 8 -56.64 5.08 24.43
CA ALA A 8 -56.28 3.73 23.95
C ALA A 8 -57.28 3.18 22.90
N HIS A 9 -58.51 3.68 22.91
CA HIS A 9 -59.55 3.29 21.97
C HIS A 9 -59.38 3.88 20.56
N GLU A 10 -58.74 5.05 20.41
CA GLU A 10 -58.44 5.66 19.11
C GLU A 10 -57.14 5.12 18.49
N GLY A 11 -56.18 4.71 19.33
CA GLY A 11 -54.99 3.97 18.91
C GLY A 11 -55.35 2.63 18.27
N SER A 12 -56.24 1.87 18.94
CA SER A 12 -56.82 0.62 18.43
C SER A 12 -57.54 0.78 17.09
N LYS A 13 -58.26 1.89 16.86
CA LYS A 13 -58.93 2.16 15.57
C LYS A 13 -57.96 2.51 14.45
N SER A 14 -56.90 3.26 14.75
CA SER A 14 -55.84 3.55 13.77
C SER A 14 -55.08 2.29 13.37
N ILE A 15 -54.82 1.40 14.33
CA ILE A 15 -54.16 0.11 14.13
C ILE A 15 -55.06 -0.85 13.34
N SER A 16 -56.36 -0.96 13.68
CA SER A 16 -57.33 -1.74 12.89
C SER A 16 -57.46 -1.25 11.45
N MET A 17 -57.37 0.06 11.23
CA MET A 17 -57.33 0.66 9.89
C MET A 17 -56.03 0.32 9.15
N MET A 18 -54.89 0.27 9.85
CA MET A 18 -53.60 -0.15 9.29
C MET A 18 -53.54 -1.65 8.99
N GLY A 19 -54.12 -2.52 9.83
CA GLY A 19 -54.23 -3.96 9.55
C GLY A 19 -55.14 -4.26 8.35
N ARG A 20 -56.22 -3.48 8.17
CA ARG A 20 -57.05 -3.55 6.94
C ARG A 20 -56.32 -3.02 5.71
N LEU A 21 -55.46 -2.01 5.85
CA LEU A 21 -54.58 -1.56 4.77
C LEU A 21 -53.55 -2.65 4.42
N ALA A 22 -52.95 -3.32 5.40
CA ALA A 22 -52.02 -4.42 5.18
C ALA A 22 -52.69 -5.59 4.41
N GLY A 23 -53.88 -6.02 4.83
CA GLY A 23 -54.66 -7.05 4.11
C GLY A 23 -55.12 -6.60 2.72
N PHE A 24 -55.43 -5.31 2.54
CA PHE A 24 -55.74 -4.73 1.23
C PHE A 24 -54.51 -4.73 0.29
N PHE A 25 -53.30 -4.55 0.84
CA PHE A 25 -52.06 -4.59 0.06
C PHE A 25 -51.60 -6.01 -0.27
N GLU A 26 -51.85 -6.98 0.62
CA GLU A 26 -51.69 -8.41 0.33
C GLU A 26 -52.61 -8.86 -0.82
N ALA A 27 -53.85 -8.35 -0.83
CA ALA A 27 -54.80 -8.58 -1.91
C ALA A 27 -54.41 -7.85 -3.22
N LEU A 28 -53.87 -6.63 -3.15
CA LEU A 28 -53.40 -5.89 -4.34
C LEU A 28 -52.17 -6.53 -4.99
N GLY A 29 -51.25 -7.06 -4.19
CA GLY A 29 -50.05 -7.77 -4.65
C GLY A 29 -50.34 -9.09 -5.37
N SER A 30 -51.56 -9.64 -5.22
CA SER A 30 -52.00 -10.85 -5.92
C SER A 30 -52.84 -10.59 -7.19
N ILE A 31 -53.27 -9.35 -7.44
CA ILE A 31 -54.20 -9.00 -8.53
C ILE A 31 -53.55 -8.18 -9.66
N LEU A 32 -52.44 -7.48 -9.40
CA LEU A 32 -51.72 -6.68 -10.40
C LEU A 32 -50.33 -7.26 -10.72
N TRP A 33 -49.90 -7.16 -11.98
CA TRP A 33 -48.54 -7.50 -12.40
C TRP A 33 -47.52 -6.72 -11.55
N PRO A 34 -46.40 -7.33 -11.09
CA PRO A 34 -45.54 -6.74 -10.05
C PRO A 34 -45.07 -5.30 -10.32
N GLU A 35 -44.80 -4.94 -11.57
CA GLU A 35 -44.27 -3.61 -11.94
C GLU A 35 -45.30 -2.48 -11.82
N GLN A 36 -46.59 -2.73 -12.09
CA GLN A 36 -47.62 -1.68 -12.03
C GLN A 36 -48.14 -1.44 -10.61
N ALA A 37 -48.09 -2.47 -9.75
CA ALA A 37 -48.48 -2.35 -8.35
C ALA A 37 -47.45 -1.53 -7.56
N GLU A 38 -46.16 -1.75 -7.80
CA GLU A 38 -45.05 -1.12 -7.07
C GLU A 38 -44.98 0.40 -7.32
N ASP A 39 -45.11 0.85 -8.59
CA ASP A 39 -45.12 2.28 -8.94
C ASP A 39 -46.35 3.04 -8.39
N VAL A 40 -47.52 2.40 -8.42
CA VAL A 40 -48.77 2.97 -7.88
C VAL A 40 -48.72 3.06 -6.35
N LEU A 41 -48.13 2.06 -5.69
CA LEU A 41 -47.90 2.04 -4.25
C LEU A 41 -46.92 3.13 -3.80
N ILE A 42 -45.79 3.29 -4.51
CA ILE A 42 -44.76 4.30 -4.22
C ILE A 42 -45.31 5.74 -4.38
N SER A 43 -46.11 5.99 -5.43
CA SER A 43 -46.76 7.27 -5.68
C SER A 43 -47.81 7.63 -4.61
N CYS A 44 -48.61 6.65 -4.19
CA CYS A 44 -49.68 6.86 -3.19
C CYS A 44 -49.16 7.01 -1.75
N MET A 45 -48.03 6.37 -1.39
CA MET A 45 -47.60 6.23 0.00
C MET A 45 -46.44 7.15 0.43
N GLY A 46 -45.66 7.72 -0.49
CA GLY A 46 -44.48 8.53 -0.15
C GLY A 46 -44.72 9.66 0.86
N LYS A 47 -45.86 10.35 0.79
CA LYS A 47 -46.22 11.42 1.75
C LYS A 47 -46.81 10.91 3.08
N ARG A 48 -47.31 9.68 3.12
CA ARG A 48 -47.95 9.08 4.31
C ARG A 48 -46.95 8.34 5.20
N VAL A 49 -45.90 7.76 4.61
CA VAL A 49 -44.81 7.09 5.35
C VAL A 49 -44.00 8.09 6.18
N ASP A 50 -43.61 9.24 5.59
CA ASP A 50 -42.89 10.30 6.32
C ASP A 50 -43.70 10.84 7.52
N ALA A 51 -45.02 10.92 7.38
CA ALA A 51 -45.93 11.32 8.46
C ALA A 51 -46.10 10.24 9.55
N CYS A 52 -45.96 8.95 9.21
CA CYS A 52 -46.00 7.85 10.16
C CYS A 52 -44.69 7.72 10.94
N VAL A 53 -43.52 7.88 10.29
CA VAL A 53 -42.21 7.86 10.94
C VAL A 53 -42.11 8.96 12.01
N GLY A 54 -42.55 10.18 11.68
CA GLY A 54 -42.59 11.29 12.65
C GLY A 54 -43.53 11.06 13.86
N LYS A 55 -44.58 10.24 13.70
CA LYS A 55 -45.50 9.87 14.80
C LYS A 55 -44.94 8.76 15.70
N ILE A 56 -44.20 7.80 15.15
CA ILE A 56 -43.57 6.70 15.89
C ILE A 56 -42.42 7.20 16.76
N ASP A 57 -41.60 8.13 16.27
CA ASP A 57 -40.56 8.76 17.10
C ASP A 57 -41.16 9.61 18.23
N GLY A 58 -42.36 10.17 18.05
CA GLY A 58 -43.13 10.82 19.12
C GLY A 58 -43.66 9.86 20.18
N MET A 59 -44.00 8.62 19.82
CA MET A 59 -44.46 7.58 20.75
C MET A 59 -43.32 7.00 21.60
N ARG A 60 -42.08 6.94 21.09
CA ARG A 60 -40.88 6.50 21.82
C ARG A 60 -40.61 7.29 23.11
N VAL A 61 -41.03 8.56 23.17
CA VAL A 61 -40.81 9.43 24.34
C VAL A 61 -41.82 9.17 25.48
N ALA A 62 -42.97 8.55 25.19
CA ALA A 62 -44.07 8.42 26.14
C ALA A 62 -44.05 7.12 27.00
N VAL A 63 -43.29 6.09 26.62
CA VAL A 63 -43.35 4.74 27.24
C VAL A 63 -42.17 4.47 28.20
N GLY A 64 -41.42 5.50 28.57
CA GLY A 64 -40.34 5.40 29.55
C GLY A 64 -40.82 5.49 31.00
N VAL A 65 -41.61 4.52 31.49
CA VAL A 65 -41.85 4.32 32.94
C VAL A 65 -41.74 2.83 33.27
N PRO A 66 -40.84 2.40 34.17
CA PRO A 66 -40.71 0.99 34.53
C PRO A 66 -41.68 0.59 35.64
N GLY A 67 -42.47 -0.46 35.40
CA GLY A 67 -43.26 -1.14 36.44
C GLY A 67 -44.69 -1.46 36.02
N GLY A 68 -44.89 -2.55 35.27
CA GLY A 68 -46.20 -3.12 34.98
C GLY A 68 -46.06 -4.47 34.30
N ASN A 69 -46.85 -5.47 34.72
CA ASN A 69 -46.90 -6.77 34.06
C ASN A 69 -47.32 -6.60 32.59
N ILE A 70 -46.55 -7.19 31.69
CA ILE A 70 -46.80 -7.18 30.24
C ILE A 70 -48.04 -8.05 29.99
N ASP A 71 -49.15 -7.43 29.61
CA ASP A 71 -50.39 -8.12 29.28
C ASP A 71 -50.34 -8.62 27.82
N GLN A 72 -51.13 -9.64 27.46
CA GLN A 72 -51.05 -10.28 26.14
C GLN A 72 -51.30 -9.33 24.95
N LYS A 73 -51.98 -8.20 25.20
CA LYS A 73 -52.15 -7.08 24.25
C LYS A 73 -50.88 -6.27 23.97
N ASP A 74 -49.95 -6.20 24.91
CA ASP A 74 -48.67 -5.50 24.72
C ASP A 74 -47.71 -6.32 23.83
N CYS A 75 -47.82 -7.66 23.86
CA CYS A 75 -47.12 -8.55 22.91
C CYS A 75 -47.64 -8.38 21.47
N ASP A 76 -48.96 -8.31 21.27
CA ASP A 76 -49.55 -8.08 19.94
C ASP A 76 -49.14 -6.72 19.36
N LEU A 77 -49.01 -5.69 20.21
CA LEU A 77 -48.55 -4.35 19.82
C LEU A 77 -47.07 -4.33 19.42
N ASP A 78 -46.21 -5.12 20.08
CA ASP A 78 -44.81 -5.27 19.69
C ASP A 78 -44.65 -6.07 18.38
N GLU A 79 -45.51 -7.07 18.14
CA GLU A 79 -45.53 -7.85 16.90
C GLU A 79 -46.03 -7.02 15.70
N GLU A 80 -47.09 -6.23 15.89
CA GLU A 80 -47.57 -5.27 14.89
C GLU A 80 -46.55 -4.15 14.62
N ARG A 81 -45.85 -3.66 15.65
CA ARG A 81 -44.77 -2.68 15.53
C ARG A 81 -43.59 -3.24 14.76
N GLN A 82 -43.19 -4.47 15.05
CA GLN A 82 -42.11 -5.16 14.34
C GLN A 82 -42.48 -5.40 12.88
N THR A 83 -43.76 -5.73 12.62
CA THR A 83 -44.32 -5.85 11.26
C THR A 83 -44.27 -4.50 10.52
N LEU A 84 -44.61 -3.40 11.19
CA LEU A 84 -44.59 -2.06 10.58
C LEU A 84 -43.16 -1.57 10.28
N ILE A 85 -42.20 -1.83 11.18
CA ILE A 85 -40.77 -1.56 10.95
C ILE A 85 -40.29 -2.35 9.73
N THR A 86 -40.59 -3.64 9.68
CA THR A 86 -40.25 -4.52 8.54
C THR A 86 -40.87 -4.00 7.23
N LEU A 87 -42.11 -3.49 7.29
CA LEU A 87 -42.79 -2.90 6.13
C LEU A 87 -42.09 -1.61 5.68
N ILE A 88 -41.79 -0.68 6.59
CA ILE A 88 -41.10 0.59 6.30
C ILE A 88 -39.71 0.33 5.71
N GLU A 89 -38.95 -0.61 6.29
CA GLU A 89 -37.67 -1.05 5.77
C GLU A 89 -37.83 -1.63 4.35
N SER A 90 -38.83 -2.49 4.13
CA SER A 90 -39.12 -3.05 2.80
C SER A 90 -39.48 -1.98 1.75
N PHE A 91 -40.19 -0.92 2.15
CA PHE A 91 -40.53 0.20 1.28
C PHE A 91 -39.31 1.09 0.98
N GLY A 92 -38.45 1.34 1.98
CA GLY A 92 -37.17 2.02 1.77
C GLY A 92 -36.24 1.26 0.82
N GLU A 93 -36.20 -0.07 0.97
CA GLU A 93 -35.44 -0.99 0.10
C GLU A 93 -35.95 -0.98 -1.35
N ALA A 94 -37.28 -1.06 -1.55
CA ALA A 94 -37.89 -0.98 -2.87
C ALA A 94 -37.57 0.36 -3.56
N LYS A 95 -37.66 1.48 -2.82
CA LYS A 95 -37.31 2.82 -3.32
C LYS A 95 -35.85 2.93 -3.76
N SER A 96 -34.91 2.33 -3.02
CA SER A 96 -33.49 2.31 -3.40
C SER A 96 -33.23 1.48 -4.67
N THR A 97 -33.94 0.36 -4.83
CA THR A 97 -33.76 -0.56 -5.96
C THR A 97 -34.35 0.04 -7.25
N VAL A 98 -35.53 0.65 -7.18
CA VAL A 98 -36.15 1.35 -8.32
C VAL A 98 -35.29 2.53 -8.78
N ALA A 99 -34.70 3.28 -7.83
CA ALA A 99 -33.77 4.36 -8.15
C ALA A 99 -32.54 3.83 -8.91
N TRP A 100 -31.93 2.74 -8.42
CA TRP A 100 -30.76 2.14 -9.08
C TRP A 100 -31.06 1.61 -10.49
N VAL A 101 -32.23 1.02 -10.73
CA VAL A 101 -32.63 0.56 -12.07
C VAL A 101 -32.62 1.73 -13.05
N SER A 102 -33.28 2.84 -12.71
CA SER A 102 -33.32 4.03 -13.56
C SER A 102 -31.94 4.66 -13.75
N ASP A 103 -31.15 4.77 -12.68
CA ASP A 103 -29.81 5.34 -12.74
C ASP A 103 -28.87 4.50 -13.62
N LEU A 104 -28.88 3.17 -13.46
CA LEU A 104 -28.09 2.25 -14.28
C LEU A 104 -28.47 2.35 -15.75
N GLU A 105 -29.76 2.41 -16.10
CA GLU A 105 -30.20 2.61 -17.48
C GLU A 105 -29.68 3.93 -18.05
N SER A 106 -29.81 5.02 -17.29
CA SER A 106 -29.30 6.33 -17.72
C SER A 106 -27.78 6.38 -17.88
N MET A 107 -27.04 5.49 -17.19
CA MET A 107 -25.60 5.34 -17.30
C MET A 107 -25.16 4.39 -18.43
N GLY A 108 -26.11 3.77 -19.13
CA GLY A 108 -25.85 2.78 -20.18
C GLY A 108 -25.52 1.39 -19.64
N GLN A 109 -25.99 1.05 -18.44
CA GLN A 109 -25.77 -0.22 -17.74
C GLN A 109 -27.06 -1.07 -17.69
N ALA A 110 -27.81 -1.07 -18.79
CA ALA A 110 -29.12 -1.74 -18.88
C ALA A 110 -29.05 -3.24 -18.58
N HIS A 111 -27.92 -3.91 -18.83
CA HIS A 111 -27.74 -5.32 -18.48
C HIS A 111 -27.72 -5.55 -16.96
N VAL A 112 -27.17 -4.62 -16.18
CA VAL A 112 -27.22 -4.68 -14.70
C VAL A 112 -28.62 -4.34 -14.21
N ALA A 113 -29.27 -3.33 -14.80
CA ALA A 113 -30.65 -2.96 -14.46
C ALA A 113 -31.64 -4.11 -14.73
N ASN A 114 -31.52 -4.77 -15.88
CA ASN A 114 -32.33 -5.94 -16.24
C ASN A 114 -32.08 -7.11 -15.30
N ALA A 115 -30.82 -7.36 -14.94
CA ALA A 115 -30.50 -8.39 -13.98
C ALA A 115 -31.13 -8.08 -12.61
N LEU A 116 -31.03 -6.83 -12.14
CA LEU A 116 -31.69 -6.39 -10.90
C LEU A 116 -33.20 -6.69 -10.94
N ARG A 117 -33.91 -6.37 -12.02
CA ARG A 117 -35.36 -6.65 -12.15
C ARG A 117 -35.70 -8.13 -12.00
N GLN A 118 -34.82 -9.02 -12.46
CA GLN A 118 -35.06 -10.47 -12.50
C GLN A 118 -34.57 -11.21 -11.25
N MET A 119 -33.86 -10.53 -10.34
CA MET A 119 -33.30 -11.13 -9.14
C MET A 119 -34.34 -11.30 -8.03
N THR A 120 -34.12 -12.29 -7.16
CA THR A 120 -34.85 -12.41 -5.88
C THR A 120 -34.65 -11.15 -5.05
N ARG A 121 -35.59 -10.84 -4.14
CA ARG A 121 -35.51 -9.68 -3.24
C ARG A 121 -34.16 -9.61 -2.49
N GLU A 122 -33.71 -10.73 -1.94
CA GLU A 122 -32.43 -10.82 -1.22
C GLU A 122 -31.24 -10.41 -2.10
N ASN A 123 -31.17 -10.93 -3.34
CA ASN A 123 -30.09 -10.61 -4.28
C ASN A 123 -30.15 -9.17 -4.78
N ARG A 124 -31.35 -8.64 -4.99
CA ARG A 124 -31.54 -7.22 -5.33
C ARG A 124 -30.97 -6.33 -4.22
N LEU A 125 -31.27 -6.64 -2.96
CA LEU A 125 -30.79 -5.87 -1.82
C LEU A 125 -29.26 -5.92 -1.69
N LEU A 126 -28.64 -7.09 -1.87
CA LEU A 126 -27.19 -7.24 -1.81
C LEU A 126 -26.49 -6.41 -2.89
N LEU A 127 -26.99 -6.47 -4.14
CA LEU A 127 -26.41 -5.71 -5.24
C LEU A 127 -26.66 -4.19 -5.09
N SER A 128 -27.86 -3.77 -4.67
CA SER A 128 -28.16 -2.35 -4.41
C SER A 128 -27.24 -1.77 -3.32
N LYS A 129 -27.03 -2.51 -2.22
CA LYS A 129 -26.08 -2.10 -1.17
C LYS A 129 -24.65 -1.98 -1.69
N GLN A 130 -24.23 -2.89 -2.57
CA GLN A 130 -22.92 -2.80 -3.21
C GLN A 130 -22.82 -1.55 -4.10
N LEU A 131 -23.88 -1.21 -4.85
CA LEU A 131 -23.93 -0.01 -5.68
C LEU A 131 -23.85 1.26 -4.82
N ASP A 132 -24.59 1.34 -3.72
CA ASP A 132 -24.52 2.47 -2.77
C ASP A 132 -23.08 2.68 -2.25
N VAL A 133 -22.42 1.59 -1.87
CA VAL A 133 -21.03 1.63 -1.41
C VAL A 133 -20.11 2.15 -2.51
N LEU A 134 -20.17 1.56 -3.71
CA LEU A 134 -19.30 1.96 -4.83
C LEU A 134 -19.55 3.40 -5.29
N ASP A 135 -20.80 3.86 -5.25
CA ASP A 135 -21.17 5.23 -5.58
C ASP A 135 -20.61 6.22 -4.56
N SER A 136 -20.76 5.95 -3.26
CA SER A 136 -20.24 6.81 -2.20
C SER A 136 -18.71 6.90 -2.17
N GLN A 137 -18.02 5.86 -2.63
CA GLN A 137 -16.55 5.77 -2.62
C GLN A 137 -15.89 6.59 -3.72
N TYR A 138 -16.58 6.84 -4.82
CA TYR A 138 -16.05 7.60 -5.94
C TYR A 138 -16.61 9.01 -5.95
N SER A 139 -15.75 10.02 -6.09
CA SER A 139 -16.21 11.41 -6.13
C SER A 139 -17.11 11.67 -7.35
N GLY A 140 -18.37 12.00 -7.11
CA GLY A 140 -19.37 12.16 -8.16
C GLY A 140 -20.05 10.84 -8.57
N GLY A 141 -19.85 9.78 -7.80
CA GLY A 141 -20.57 8.52 -7.96
C GLY A 141 -20.11 7.66 -9.14
N LEU A 142 -20.83 6.57 -9.34
CA LEU A 142 -20.69 5.66 -10.47
C LEU A 142 -20.88 6.38 -11.81
N ARG A 143 -21.69 7.45 -11.83
CA ARG A 143 -21.89 8.30 -13.02
C ARG A 143 -20.60 9.00 -13.44
N ALA A 144 -19.88 9.62 -12.50
CA ALA A 144 -18.59 10.24 -12.76
C ALA A 144 -17.52 9.20 -13.14
N TYR A 145 -17.51 8.05 -12.44
CA TYR A 145 -16.62 6.93 -12.76
C TYR A 145 -16.78 6.46 -14.20
N LEU A 146 -18.02 6.22 -14.65
CA LEU A 146 -18.31 5.79 -16.01
C LEU A 146 -17.99 6.86 -17.06
N ALA A 147 -18.27 8.12 -16.78
CA ALA A 147 -17.93 9.21 -17.68
C ALA A 147 -16.41 9.28 -17.91
N ASN A 148 -15.62 9.17 -16.83
CA ASN A 148 -14.17 9.15 -16.92
C ASN A 148 -13.66 7.87 -17.61
N ALA A 149 -14.25 6.72 -17.29
CA ALA A 149 -13.91 5.45 -17.92
C ALA A 149 -14.11 5.47 -19.43
N LYS A 150 -15.27 5.95 -19.92
CA LYS A 150 -15.56 6.08 -21.35
C LYS A 150 -14.53 6.98 -22.04
N LYS A 151 -14.18 8.10 -21.42
CA LYS A 151 -13.14 9.01 -21.93
C LYS A 151 -11.78 8.32 -22.02
N LEU A 152 -11.30 7.73 -20.93
CA LEU A 152 -9.97 7.11 -20.86
C LEU A 152 -9.85 5.87 -21.76
N LEU A 153 -10.93 5.10 -21.91
CA LEU A 153 -10.99 3.98 -22.85
C LEU A 153 -10.92 4.46 -24.30
N LEU A 154 -11.62 5.54 -24.64
CA LEU A 154 -11.52 6.16 -25.97
C LEU A 154 -10.11 6.68 -26.24
N ASP A 155 -9.52 7.41 -25.27
CA ASP A 155 -8.14 7.89 -25.35
C ASP A 155 -7.15 6.72 -25.57
N SER A 156 -7.33 5.62 -24.84
CA SER A 156 -6.54 4.41 -25.00
C SER A 156 -6.71 3.77 -26.38
N GLN A 157 -7.92 3.75 -26.95
CA GLN A 157 -8.16 3.22 -28.29
C GLN A 157 -7.52 4.07 -29.39
N MET A 158 -7.49 5.39 -29.17
CA MET A 158 -6.93 6.36 -30.11
C MET A 158 -5.42 6.57 -29.90
N ASN A 159 -4.79 5.81 -28.99
CA ASN A 159 -3.38 5.96 -28.60
C ASN A 159 -3.02 7.40 -28.21
N VAL A 160 -3.94 8.10 -27.54
CA VAL A 160 -3.70 9.46 -27.06
C VAL A 160 -2.60 9.42 -26.01
N ASN A 161 -1.50 10.12 -26.28
CA ASN A 161 -0.42 10.28 -25.31
C ASN A 161 -0.68 11.53 -24.48
N ALA A 162 -0.87 11.37 -23.16
CA ALA A 162 -1.08 12.48 -22.23
C ALA A 162 0.09 13.49 -22.17
N PHE A 163 1.25 13.11 -22.69
CA PHE A 163 2.46 13.91 -22.77
C PHE A 163 2.78 14.36 -24.20
N GLN A 164 1.85 14.19 -25.14
CA GLN A 164 2.02 14.69 -26.51
C GLN A 164 2.33 16.19 -26.48
N ARG A 165 3.28 16.62 -27.34
CA ARG A 165 3.79 18.00 -27.42
C ARG A 165 4.59 18.47 -26.21
N LEU A 166 4.95 17.59 -25.29
CA LEU A 166 5.88 17.90 -24.22
C LEU A 166 7.25 17.31 -24.54
N THR A 167 8.28 18.13 -24.48
CA THR A 167 9.67 17.71 -24.67
C THR A 167 10.27 17.30 -23.33
N PRO A 168 10.74 16.05 -23.16
CA PRO A 168 11.42 15.61 -21.96
C PRO A 168 12.88 16.10 -21.93
N SER A 169 13.37 16.46 -20.74
CA SER A 169 14.79 16.64 -20.43
C SER A 169 15.12 15.95 -19.10
N PRO A 170 16.41 15.65 -18.84
CA PRO A 170 16.84 15.24 -17.52
C PRO A 170 16.40 16.28 -16.47
N PRO A 171 15.84 15.84 -15.32
CA PRO A 171 15.44 16.74 -14.25
C PRO A 171 16.64 17.24 -13.43
N THR A 172 16.41 18.23 -12.57
CA THR A 172 17.40 18.63 -11.55
C THR A 172 17.30 17.71 -10.34
N GLY A 173 18.43 17.22 -9.85
CA GLY A 173 18.50 16.40 -8.63
C GLY A 173 19.89 16.41 -8.01
N VAL A 174 20.07 15.59 -6.98
CA VAL A 174 21.34 15.43 -6.25
C VAL A 174 21.77 13.97 -6.34
N SER A 175 23.00 13.72 -6.78
CA SER A 175 23.60 12.39 -6.76
C SER A 175 24.47 12.25 -5.52
N LEU A 176 24.23 11.22 -4.71
CA LEU A 176 24.98 10.99 -3.48
C LEU A 176 25.69 9.64 -3.53
N ASP A 177 27.00 9.67 -3.32
CA ASP A 177 27.83 8.48 -3.20
C ASP A 177 28.05 8.13 -1.71
N PRO A 178 27.72 6.90 -1.25
CA PRO A 178 27.86 6.53 0.15
C PRO A 178 29.30 6.63 0.64
N GLY A 179 29.49 7.29 1.79
CA GLY A 179 30.83 7.57 2.36
C GLY A 179 31.49 8.86 1.84
N SER A 180 30.88 9.55 0.88
CA SER A 180 31.28 10.92 0.54
C SER A 180 30.86 11.91 1.65
N ALA A 181 31.59 13.02 1.79
CA ALA A 181 31.26 14.07 2.75
C ALA A 181 29.86 14.68 2.50
N GLU A 182 29.44 14.77 1.23
CA GLU A 182 28.09 15.25 0.89
C GLU A 182 27.00 14.28 1.34
N PHE A 183 27.18 12.97 1.11
CA PHE A 183 26.26 11.95 1.62
C PHE A 183 26.15 12.03 3.14
N GLU A 184 27.28 12.08 3.85
CA GLU A 184 27.33 12.15 5.32
C GLU A 184 26.63 13.40 5.88
N ALA A 185 26.84 14.55 5.24
CA ALA A 185 26.18 15.80 5.61
C ALA A 185 24.66 15.70 5.43
N MET A 186 24.20 15.17 4.28
CA MET A 186 22.78 14.98 4.01
C MET A 186 22.14 13.94 4.92
N GLU A 187 22.83 12.84 5.21
CA GLU A 187 22.36 11.79 6.11
C GLU A 187 22.21 12.32 7.55
N THR A 188 23.20 13.08 8.04
CA THR A 188 23.17 13.70 9.38
C THR A 188 22.04 14.71 9.51
N LEU A 189 21.85 15.59 8.52
CA LEU A 189 20.73 16.52 8.50
C LEU A 189 19.39 15.76 8.44
N GLY A 190 19.34 14.73 7.61
CA GLY A 190 18.20 13.87 7.41
C GLY A 190 17.71 13.14 8.65
N LEU A 191 18.63 12.60 9.46
CA LEU A 191 18.30 11.98 10.74
C LEU A 191 17.56 12.94 11.67
N LYS A 192 18.00 14.22 11.74
CA LYS A 192 17.35 15.26 12.53
C LYS A 192 15.97 15.63 11.99
N GLU A 193 15.79 15.60 10.68
CA GLU A 193 14.50 15.88 10.04
C GLU A 193 13.54 14.68 10.08
N GLY A 194 14.07 13.45 10.19
CA GLY A 194 13.28 12.22 10.29
C GLY A 194 12.36 12.16 11.50
N SER A 195 12.76 12.75 12.63
CA SER A 195 11.90 12.87 13.82
C SER A 195 10.66 13.74 13.58
N LYS A 196 10.71 14.62 12.58
CA LYS A 196 9.62 15.51 12.15
C LYS A 196 8.86 14.93 10.97
N SER A 197 9.09 13.68 10.59
CA SER A 197 8.39 13.03 9.48
C SER A 197 7.14 12.28 9.96
N ALA A 198 6.25 11.98 9.02
CA ALA A 198 5.30 10.88 9.08
C ALA A 198 5.63 9.89 7.96
N PHE A 199 5.35 8.62 8.19
CA PHE A 199 5.67 7.54 7.25
C PHE A 199 4.41 6.93 6.68
N VAL A 200 4.46 6.53 5.41
CA VAL A 200 3.34 5.92 4.70
C VAL A 200 3.83 4.69 3.94
N LEU A 201 3.37 3.53 4.37
CA LEU A 201 3.63 2.25 3.74
C LEU A 201 2.44 1.86 2.87
N VAL A 202 2.66 1.61 1.57
CA VAL A 202 1.64 1.03 0.70
C VAL A 202 1.79 -0.50 0.67
N ALA A 203 0.82 -1.20 1.27
CA ALA A 203 0.82 -2.65 1.49
C ALA A 203 -0.52 -3.33 1.13
N GLY A 204 -1.14 -2.89 0.02
CA GLY A 204 -2.42 -3.42 -0.45
C GLY A 204 -2.34 -4.75 -1.21
N GLY A 205 -1.16 -5.32 -1.43
CA GLY A 205 -0.97 -6.53 -2.25
C GLY A 205 -0.60 -7.79 -1.47
N LEU A 206 -1.20 -8.92 -1.84
CA LEU A 206 -0.75 -10.25 -1.41
C LEU A 206 0.52 -10.69 -2.14
N GLY A 207 1.20 -11.69 -1.56
CA GLY A 207 2.39 -12.32 -2.14
C GLY A 207 2.10 -13.39 -3.21
N GLU A 208 0.88 -13.52 -3.72
CA GLU A 208 0.49 -14.68 -4.53
C GLU A 208 1.37 -14.86 -5.78
N ARG A 209 1.73 -13.75 -6.44
CA ARG A 209 2.67 -13.76 -7.57
C ARG A 209 4.04 -14.32 -7.19
N LEU A 210 4.47 -14.17 -5.94
CA LEU A 210 5.73 -14.73 -5.41
C LEU A 210 5.63 -16.24 -5.17
N GLY A 211 4.42 -16.79 -5.06
CA GLY A 211 4.17 -18.12 -4.50
C GLY A 211 3.96 -18.10 -2.98
N PHE A 212 3.57 -16.96 -2.40
CA PHE A 212 3.32 -16.77 -0.97
C PHE A 212 1.90 -16.26 -0.69
N LYS A 213 1.10 -16.96 0.11
CA LYS A 213 -0.32 -16.62 0.35
C LYS A 213 -0.53 -15.56 1.43
N GLY A 214 0.52 -15.22 2.17
CA GLY A 214 0.47 -14.19 3.21
C GLY A 214 0.51 -12.77 2.65
N ILE A 215 0.44 -11.80 3.58
CA ILE A 215 0.70 -10.39 3.27
C ILE A 215 2.20 -10.20 3.09
N LYS A 216 2.63 -9.52 2.04
CA LYS A 216 4.08 -9.41 1.74
C LYS A 216 4.90 -8.81 2.87
N ILE A 217 4.31 -7.90 3.64
CA ILE A 217 4.98 -7.25 4.78
C ILE A 217 5.29 -8.20 5.94
N SER A 218 4.72 -9.42 5.94
CA SER A 218 5.06 -10.49 6.88
C SER A 218 6.21 -11.39 6.40
N LEU A 219 6.68 -11.23 5.16
CA LEU A 219 7.84 -11.98 4.66
C LEU A 219 9.08 -11.63 5.50
N PRO A 220 9.94 -12.62 5.81
CA PRO A 220 11.20 -12.32 6.45
C PRO A 220 12.15 -11.63 5.46
N VAL A 221 12.79 -10.54 5.91
CA VAL A 221 13.87 -9.85 5.18
C VAL A 221 15.06 -10.79 5.00
N ASP A 222 15.36 -11.57 6.04
CA ASP A 222 16.52 -12.45 6.12
C ASP A 222 16.23 -13.69 6.99
N MET A 223 16.91 -14.81 6.73
CA MET A 223 16.69 -16.06 7.47
C MET A 223 17.52 -16.19 8.77
N VAL A 224 18.45 -15.26 9.04
CA VAL A 224 19.27 -15.24 10.27
C VAL A 224 18.45 -14.71 11.45
N THR A 225 17.75 -13.60 11.25
CA THR A 225 16.91 -12.96 12.26
C THR A 225 15.44 -13.31 12.10
N ARG A 226 15.01 -13.69 10.88
CA ARG A 226 13.62 -13.97 10.51
C ARG A 226 12.65 -12.83 10.80
N ARG A 227 13.16 -11.59 10.89
CA ARG A 227 12.34 -10.39 11.08
C ARG A 227 11.55 -10.10 9.82
N SER A 228 10.27 -9.81 10.01
CA SER A 228 9.39 -9.42 8.92
C SER A 228 9.80 -8.07 8.32
N TYR A 229 9.41 -7.79 7.08
CA TYR A 229 9.57 -6.45 6.49
C TYR A 229 8.93 -5.36 7.37
N LEU A 230 7.73 -5.59 7.92
CA LEU A 230 7.09 -4.61 8.78
C LEU A 230 7.88 -4.36 10.07
N GLU A 231 8.43 -5.41 10.68
CA GLU A 231 9.30 -5.26 11.86
C GLU A 231 10.57 -4.47 11.50
N HIS A 232 11.21 -4.79 10.38
CA HIS A 232 12.40 -4.10 9.87
C HIS A 232 12.12 -2.60 9.66
N TYR A 233 11.04 -2.26 8.97
CA TYR A 233 10.63 -0.87 8.77
C TYR A 233 10.33 -0.18 10.10
N SER A 234 9.65 -0.87 11.01
CA SER A 234 9.29 -0.29 12.31
C SER A 234 10.53 0.04 13.14
N GLN A 235 11.55 -0.84 13.14
CA GLN A 235 12.82 -0.59 13.81
C GLN A 235 13.55 0.63 13.23
N HIS A 236 13.51 0.81 11.90
CA HIS A 236 14.11 1.99 11.27
C HIS A 236 13.34 3.27 11.57
N ILE A 237 12.01 3.23 11.59
CA ILE A 237 11.18 4.37 11.98
C ILE A 237 11.43 4.77 13.43
N THR A 238 11.53 3.79 14.34
CA THR A 238 11.90 4.04 15.75
C THR A 238 13.26 4.73 15.87
N ALA A 239 14.25 4.38 15.04
CA ALA A 239 15.56 5.04 15.07
C ALA A 239 15.53 6.53 14.69
N PHE A 240 14.48 6.99 13.98
CA PHE A 240 14.26 8.42 13.73
C PHE A 240 13.71 9.19 14.93
N GLN A 241 13.33 8.53 16.02
CA GLN A 241 12.85 9.18 17.24
C GLN A 241 13.83 10.24 17.76
N GLN A 242 15.14 9.94 17.77
CA GLN A 242 16.19 10.80 18.32
C GLN A 242 15.78 11.33 19.71
N ASP A 243 15.82 12.65 19.95
CA ASP A 243 15.42 13.28 21.22
C ASP A 243 13.89 13.46 21.38
N SER A 244 13.10 12.98 20.42
CA SER A 244 11.64 13.09 20.48
C SER A 244 11.06 12.12 21.50
N LYS A 245 9.96 12.51 22.16
CA LYS A 245 9.28 11.65 23.14
C LYS A 245 8.73 10.35 22.52
N GLN A 246 8.40 10.38 21.24
CA GLN A 246 7.84 9.24 20.51
C GLN A 246 8.43 9.13 19.11
N PRO A 247 8.51 7.91 18.55
CA PRO A 247 8.81 7.71 17.14
C PRO A 247 7.88 8.49 16.20
N PRO A 248 8.31 8.75 14.96
CA PRO A 248 7.43 9.18 13.88
C PRO A 248 6.25 8.22 13.66
N PRO A 249 5.04 8.73 13.36
CA PRO A 249 3.87 7.89 13.11
C PRO A 249 3.97 7.20 11.74
N LEU A 250 3.28 6.06 11.61
CA LEU A 250 3.20 5.27 10.39
C LEU A 250 1.75 5.07 9.97
N ALA A 251 1.40 5.44 8.74
CA ALA A 251 0.18 4.96 8.09
C ALA A 251 0.48 3.76 7.21
N ILE A 252 -0.38 2.74 7.24
CA ILE A 252 -0.28 1.59 6.34
C ILE A 252 -1.53 1.54 5.47
N MET A 253 -1.36 1.71 4.17
CA MET A 253 -2.43 1.51 3.21
C MET A 253 -2.60 0.02 2.91
N THR A 254 -3.74 -0.54 3.29
CA THR A 254 -4.12 -1.95 3.10
C THR A 254 -5.20 -2.08 2.03
N SER A 255 -5.57 -3.30 1.66
CA SER A 255 -6.75 -3.62 0.83
C SER A 255 -7.65 -4.62 1.56
N ASP A 256 -8.82 -4.95 1.01
CA ASP A 256 -9.66 -6.03 1.53
C ASP A 256 -8.88 -7.34 1.77
N ASP A 257 -7.92 -7.63 0.90
CA ASP A 257 -7.14 -8.88 0.95
C ASP A 257 -6.05 -8.85 2.03
N THR A 258 -5.64 -7.66 2.48
CA THR A 258 -4.52 -7.49 3.42
C THR A 258 -4.90 -6.86 4.76
N HIS A 259 -6.06 -6.23 4.89
CA HIS A 259 -6.44 -5.44 6.06
C HIS A 259 -6.48 -6.27 7.35
N GLU A 260 -7.32 -7.30 7.42
CA GLU A 260 -7.47 -8.13 8.62
C GLU A 260 -6.18 -8.85 9.01
N LYS A 261 -5.44 -9.36 8.02
CA LYS A 261 -4.14 -10.00 8.24
C LYS A 261 -3.12 -9.01 8.80
N THR A 262 -3.13 -7.76 8.33
CA THR A 262 -2.24 -6.69 8.81
C THR A 262 -2.64 -6.26 10.22
N ALA A 263 -3.93 -6.03 10.47
CA ALA A 263 -4.46 -5.67 11.79
C ALA A 263 -4.11 -6.75 12.83
N LYS A 264 -4.27 -8.02 12.48
CA LYS A 264 -3.86 -9.14 13.33
C LYS A 264 -2.35 -9.12 13.60
N MET A 265 -1.51 -8.97 12.57
CA MET A 265 -0.06 -8.91 12.74
C MET A 265 0.37 -7.78 13.67
N LEU A 266 -0.26 -6.60 13.54
CA LEU A 266 -0.02 -5.44 14.38
C LEU A 266 -0.41 -5.70 15.84
N HIS A 267 -1.60 -6.26 16.07
CA HIS A 267 -2.08 -6.64 17.40
C HIS A 267 -1.11 -7.64 18.07
N ASP A 268 -0.74 -8.71 17.35
CA ASP A 268 0.13 -9.78 17.88
C ASP A 268 1.53 -9.27 18.28
N HIS A 269 1.98 -8.14 17.73
CA HIS A 269 3.31 -7.56 17.98
C HIS A 269 3.26 -6.19 18.69
N ASN A 270 2.12 -5.83 19.29
CA ASN A 270 1.93 -4.55 19.98
C ASN A 270 2.36 -3.34 19.12
N ASN A 271 1.90 -3.31 17.87
CA ASN A 271 2.22 -2.30 16.85
C ASN A 271 3.74 -2.07 16.64
N PHE A 272 4.58 -3.04 16.99
CA PHE A 272 6.05 -2.90 16.96
C PHE A 272 6.56 -1.66 17.71
N GLY A 273 5.80 -1.16 18.70
CA GLY A 273 6.14 0.05 19.46
C GLY A 273 5.89 1.39 18.74
N LEU A 274 5.14 1.41 17.64
CA LEU A 274 4.82 2.61 16.86
C LEU A 274 3.36 3.06 17.01
N ASP A 275 3.10 4.34 16.73
CA ASP A 275 1.75 4.85 16.44
C ASP A 275 1.41 4.51 14.98
N ILE A 276 0.61 3.46 14.78
CA ILE A 276 0.24 2.93 13.46
C ILE A 276 -1.24 3.15 13.18
N THR A 277 -1.54 3.79 12.04
CA THR A 277 -2.91 3.94 11.54
C THR A 277 -3.11 3.13 10.25
N LEU A 278 -4.08 2.21 10.24
CA LEU A 278 -4.48 1.51 9.01
C LEU A 278 -5.46 2.38 8.21
N ILE A 279 -5.19 2.54 6.91
CA ILE A 279 -6.11 3.16 5.96
C ILE A 279 -6.40 2.14 4.85
N LYS A 280 -7.66 1.70 4.72
CA LYS A 280 -8.01 0.65 3.76
C LYS A 280 -8.42 1.29 2.44
N GLN A 281 -7.75 0.90 1.35
CA GLN A 281 -8.19 1.22 0.00
C GLN A 281 -9.43 0.39 -0.34
N GLU A 282 -10.36 1.01 -1.03
CA GLU A 282 -11.57 0.36 -1.52
C GLU A 282 -11.37 -0.10 -2.97
N LYS A 283 -12.31 -0.88 -3.50
CA LYS A 283 -12.27 -1.36 -4.88
C LYS A 283 -13.18 -0.51 -5.77
N VAL A 284 -12.87 -0.46 -7.06
CA VAL A 284 -13.70 0.19 -8.08
C VAL A 284 -14.35 -0.85 -9.01
N PRO A 285 -15.47 -0.50 -9.69
CA PRO A 285 -16.11 -1.42 -10.63
C PRO A 285 -15.19 -1.83 -11.78
N SER A 286 -15.19 -3.12 -12.12
CA SER A 286 -14.52 -3.64 -13.31
C SER A 286 -15.36 -3.40 -14.55
N LEU A 287 -14.68 -3.17 -15.67
CA LEU A 287 -15.26 -2.88 -16.97
C LEU A 287 -15.03 -4.07 -17.92
N ALA A 288 -16.11 -4.56 -18.51
CA ALA A 288 -16.11 -5.73 -19.38
C ALA A 288 -15.63 -5.41 -20.81
N ASP A 289 -15.85 -4.18 -21.27
CA ASP A 289 -15.64 -3.79 -22.66
C ASP A 289 -15.29 -2.30 -22.82
N THR A 290 -15.15 -1.86 -24.07
CA THR A 290 -14.80 -0.49 -24.45
C THR A 290 -15.94 0.52 -24.28
N ASN A 291 -17.18 0.04 -24.07
CA ASN A 291 -18.33 0.90 -23.75
C ASN A 291 -18.42 1.18 -22.24
N ALA A 292 -17.46 0.68 -21.47
CA ALA A 292 -17.43 0.72 -20.01
C ALA A 292 -18.62 -0.01 -19.37
N SER A 293 -19.08 -1.12 -19.94
CA SER A 293 -20.08 -1.98 -19.30
C SER A 293 -19.53 -2.57 -18.00
N PHE A 294 -20.25 -2.46 -16.89
CA PHE A 294 -19.85 -3.09 -15.63
C PHE A 294 -19.85 -4.60 -15.76
N VAL A 295 -18.86 -5.25 -15.17
CA VAL A 295 -18.86 -6.71 -15.02
C VAL A 295 -19.89 -7.08 -13.97
N LEU A 296 -20.90 -7.86 -14.35
CA LEU A 296 -21.81 -8.51 -13.42
C LEU A 296 -21.38 -9.97 -13.24
N GLN A 297 -21.15 -10.39 -12.00
CA GLN A 297 -20.72 -11.74 -11.66
C GLN A 297 -21.84 -12.48 -10.94
N LYS A 298 -22.05 -13.73 -11.32
CA LYS A 298 -22.83 -14.71 -10.54
C LYS A 298 -21.89 -15.37 -9.53
N VAL A 299 -22.20 -15.28 -8.25
CA VAL A 299 -21.43 -15.89 -7.17
C VAL A 299 -22.25 -17.02 -6.58
N GLU A 300 -21.67 -18.22 -6.60
CA GLU A 300 -22.28 -19.42 -6.07
C GLU A 300 -21.72 -19.68 -4.65
N GLY A 301 -22.60 -19.59 -3.65
CA GLY A 301 -22.30 -19.87 -2.26
C GLY A 301 -22.83 -21.25 -1.81
N LYS A 302 -22.63 -21.59 -0.53
CA LYS A 302 -23.19 -22.80 0.08
C LYS A 302 -24.73 -22.70 0.17
N GLY A 303 -25.41 -22.99 -0.92
CA GLY A 303 -26.88 -23.07 -1.00
C GLY A 303 -27.59 -21.85 -1.56
N SER A 304 -26.89 -20.75 -1.89
CA SER A 304 -27.48 -19.57 -2.54
C SER A 304 -26.63 -19.09 -3.72
N THR A 305 -27.31 -18.63 -4.77
CA THR A 305 -26.70 -17.88 -5.87
C THR A 305 -27.01 -16.41 -5.63
N HIS A 306 -25.99 -15.55 -5.60
CA HIS A 306 -26.18 -14.10 -5.64
C HIS A 306 -25.41 -13.46 -6.79
N TYR A 307 -25.73 -12.20 -7.07
CA TYR A 307 -25.06 -11.41 -8.08
C TYR A 307 -24.34 -10.24 -7.43
N GLN A 308 -23.18 -9.90 -7.97
CA GLN A 308 -22.41 -8.72 -7.55
C GLN A 308 -21.70 -8.10 -8.75
N LEU A 309 -21.39 -6.81 -8.68
CA LEU A 309 -20.43 -6.23 -9.61
C LEU A 309 -19.04 -6.81 -9.33
N GLY A 310 -18.33 -7.17 -10.40
CA GLY A 310 -16.92 -7.50 -10.32
C GLY A 310 -16.13 -6.24 -10.02
N THR A 311 -15.30 -6.26 -8.97
CA THR A 311 -14.52 -5.09 -8.53
C THR A 311 -13.03 -5.40 -8.53
N LYS A 312 -12.20 -4.36 -8.65
CA LYS A 312 -10.73 -4.46 -8.62
C LYS A 312 -10.11 -3.30 -7.87
N PRO A 313 -8.89 -3.46 -7.32
CA PRO A 313 -8.13 -2.35 -6.78
C PRO A 313 -7.96 -1.22 -7.80
N HIS A 314 -8.26 0.01 -7.34
CA HIS A 314 -8.09 1.24 -8.12
C HIS A 314 -6.62 1.64 -8.24
N GLY A 315 -5.77 1.24 -7.30
CA GLY A 315 -4.32 1.44 -7.40
C GLY A 315 -3.79 2.22 -6.23
N HIS A 316 -2.46 2.33 -6.15
CA HIS A 316 -1.81 2.90 -4.98
C HIS A 316 -1.94 4.43 -4.87
N GLY A 317 -2.48 5.12 -5.89
CA GLY A 317 -2.80 6.54 -5.82
C GLY A 317 -3.89 6.89 -4.79
N ASP A 318 -4.74 5.92 -4.41
CA ASP A 318 -5.78 6.09 -3.38
C ASP A 318 -5.22 6.54 -2.04
N VAL A 319 -3.94 6.28 -1.77
CA VAL A 319 -3.28 6.69 -0.54
C VAL A 319 -3.44 8.19 -0.27
N HIS A 320 -3.46 9.02 -1.31
CA HIS A 320 -3.61 10.46 -1.18
C HIS A 320 -5.03 10.85 -0.78
N THR A 321 -6.04 10.25 -1.42
CA THR A 321 -7.45 10.42 -1.06
C THR A 321 -7.69 9.95 0.38
N LEU A 322 -7.20 8.77 0.75
CA LEU A 322 -7.36 8.20 2.09
C LEU A 322 -6.70 9.08 3.17
N LEU A 323 -5.50 9.62 2.92
CA LEU A 323 -4.83 10.54 3.85
C LEU A 323 -5.57 11.88 3.98
N HIS A 324 -6.30 12.29 2.94
CA HIS A 324 -7.15 13.48 2.98
C HIS A 324 -8.45 13.22 3.75
N THR A 325 -9.22 12.20 3.37
CA THR A 325 -10.56 11.92 3.90
C THR A 325 -10.54 11.42 5.35
N SER A 326 -9.50 10.69 5.75
CA SER A 326 -9.28 10.32 7.17
C SER A 326 -8.86 11.51 8.05
N GLY A 327 -8.48 12.64 7.45
CA GLY A 327 -7.93 13.78 8.16
C GLY A 327 -6.50 13.57 8.68
N LEU A 328 -5.86 12.42 8.38
CA LEU A 328 -4.57 12.04 8.96
C LEU A 328 -3.44 12.99 8.56
N ALA A 329 -3.39 13.44 7.30
CA ALA A 329 -2.39 14.42 6.86
C ALA A 329 -2.54 15.76 7.61
N LYS A 330 -3.79 16.20 7.87
CA LYS A 330 -4.07 17.42 8.65
C LYS A 330 -3.68 17.22 10.12
N LYS A 331 -3.93 16.05 10.70
CA LYS A 331 -3.51 15.69 12.06
C LYS A 331 -1.98 15.82 12.20
N TRP A 332 -1.21 15.18 11.33
CA TRP A 332 0.26 15.25 11.38
C TRP A 332 0.80 16.68 11.23
N LYS A 333 0.16 17.51 10.39
CA LYS A 333 0.53 18.92 10.28
C LYS A 333 0.29 19.67 11.59
N LYS A 334 -0.84 19.43 12.27
CA LYS A 334 -1.13 20.03 13.60
C LYS A 334 -0.15 19.56 14.67
N GLU A 335 0.38 18.35 14.55
CA GLU A 335 1.43 17.80 15.42
C GLU A 335 2.84 18.36 15.12
N GLY A 336 2.97 19.27 14.15
CA GLY A 336 4.25 19.89 13.80
C GLY A 336 5.16 19.02 12.93
N ARG A 337 4.64 17.95 12.32
CA ARG A 337 5.37 17.18 11.31
C ARG A 337 5.64 18.07 10.08
N LYS A 338 6.74 17.81 9.38
CA LYS A 338 7.23 18.58 8.23
C LYS A 338 7.25 17.78 6.95
N TRP A 339 7.39 16.46 7.04
CA TRP A 339 7.62 15.59 5.91
C TRP A 339 6.65 14.42 5.93
N VAL A 340 6.28 13.92 4.75
CA VAL A 340 5.63 12.62 4.58
C VAL A 340 6.51 11.76 3.69
N VAL A 341 6.91 10.59 4.18
CA VAL A 341 7.77 9.65 3.45
C VAL A 341 6.93 8.46 2.99
N PHE A 342 6.87 8.24 1.68
CA PHE A 342 6.15 7.12 1.07
C PHE A 342 7.14 6.04 0.63
N PHE A 343 6.81 4.78 0.89
CA PHE A 343 7.61 3.61 0.50
C PHE A 343 6.72 2.38 0.25
N GLN A 344 7.33 1.32 -0.29
CA GLN A 344 6.63 0.11 -0.77
C GLN A 344 6.88 -1.11 0.15
N ASP A 345 6.04 -2.13 0.00
CA ASP A 345 5.97 -3.33 0.82
C ASP A 345 7.30 -4.09 1.04
N THR A 346 8.15 -4.23 0.03
CA THR A 346 9.22 -5.27 0.03
C THR A 346 10.56 -4.76 -0.49
N ASN A 347 10.98 -3.55 -0.10
CA ASN A 347 12.33 -3.04 -0.36
C ASN A 347 13.02 -2.69 0.97
N ALA A 348 13.71 -3.65 1.57
CA ALA A 348 14.36 -3.47 2.88
C ALA A 348 15.45 -2.39 2.85
N LEU A 349 16.07 -2.19 1.69
CA LEU A 349 17.21 -1.29 1.50
C LEU A 349 16.82 0.19 1.48
N VAL A 350 15.55 0.53 1.21
CA VAL A 350 15.14 1.93 1.05
C VAL A 350 15.48 2.82 2.26
N PHE A 351 15.41 2.25 3.47
CA PHE A 351 15.69 2.98 4.71
C PHE A 351 17.15 3.40 4.88
N ARG A 352 18.09 2.81 4.12
CA ARG A 352 19.47 3.31 4.03
C ARG A 352 19.57 4.65 3.32
N GLY A 353 18.61 4.99 2.46
CA GLY A 353 18.60 6.23 1.68
C GLY A 353 17.64 7.31 2.17
N ILE A 354 16.68 6.98 3.06
CA ILE A 354 15.65 7.91 3.50
C ILE A 354 16.24 9.12 4.23
N SER A 355 17.19 8.91 5.16
CA SER A 355 17.87 9.99 5.88
C SER A 355 18.52 10.97 4.89
N ALA A 356 19.42 10.49 4.03
CA ALA A 356 20.07 11.34 3.03
C ALA A 356 19.05 12.08 2.13
N THR A 357 17.95 11.41 1.76
CA THR A 357 16.89 12.03 0.96
C THR A 357 16.16 13.16 1.71
N LEU A 358 15.87 13.00 3.00
CA LEU A 358 15.30 14.06 3.83
C LEU A 358 16.25 15.27 3.92
N GLY A 359 17.56 15.01 4.07
CA GLY A 359 18.59 16.05 4.06
C GLY A 359 18.62 16.83 2.75
N VAL A 360 18.55 16.12 1.61
CA VAL A 360 18.45 16.74 0.29
C VAL A 360 17.17 17.55 0.14
N SER A 361 16.02 16.99 0.52
CA SER A 361 14.72 17.68 0.45
C SER A 361 14.74 18.98 1.26
N LYS A 362 15.33 18.95 2.45
CA LYS A 362 15.49 20.12 3.31
C LYS A 362 16.41 21.17 2.68
N THR A 363 17.56 20.75 2.14
CA THR A 363 18.60 21.63 1.59
C THR A 363 18.18 22.26 0.27
N LYS A 364 17.50 21.49 -0.60
CA LYS A 364 17.05 21.95 -1.92
C LYS A 364 15.63 22.50 -1.90
N HIS A 365 14.97 22.54 -0.74
CA HIS A 365 13.59 23.00 -0.58
C HIS A 365 12.59 22.26 -1.47
N PHE A 366 12.82 20.98 -1.74
CA PHE A 366 11.91 20.20 -2.58
C PHE A 366 10.56 20.00 -1.87
N ALA A 367 9.49 20.27 -2.63
CA ALA A 367 8.13 19.92 -2.25
C ALA A 367 7.85 18.43 -2.48
N PHE A 368 8.52 17.83 -3.47
CA PHE A 368 8.46 16.41 -3.78
C PHE A 368 9.84 15.94 -4.24
N ASN A 369 10.37 14.89 -3.60
CA ASN A 369 11.69 14.36 -3.90
C ASN A 369 11.65 12.83 -4.08
N SER A 370 11.89 12.36 -5.29
CA SER A 370 11.96 10.92 -5.60
C SER A 370 13.29 10.32 -5.21
N ILE A 371 13.28 9.18 -4.53
CA ILE A 371 14.47 8.33 -4.40
C ILE A 371 14.64 7.58 -5.73
N THR A 372 15.83 7.68 -6.29
CA THR A 372 16.15 7.13 -7.61
C THR A 372 17.46 6.36 -7.61
N VAL A 373 17.59 5.50 -8.60
CA VAL A 373 18.81 4.74 -8.90
C VAL A 373 19.19 4.98 -10.36
N GLU A 374 20.42 4.66 -10.73
CA GLU A 374 20.79 4.60 -12.14
C GLU A 374 19.92 3.58 -12.86
N ARG A 375 19.44 3.96 -14.03
CA ARG A 375 18.55 3.18 -14.87
C ARG A 375 19.26 2.82 -16.16
N LYS A 376 19.13 1.57 -16.59
CA LYS A 376 19.60 1.17 -17.93
C LYS A 376 18.51 1.49 -18.97
N PRO A 377 18.86 1.90 -20.20
CA PRO A 377 17.88 2.00 -21.28
C PRO A 377 17.08 0.70 -21.44
N GLY A 378 15.77 0.83 -21.62
CA GLY A 378 14.85 -0.32 -21.73
C GLY A 378 14.57 -1.08 -20.42
N GLU A 379 15.17 -0.68 -19.30
CA GLU A 379 14.84 -1.28 -18.00
C GLU A 379 13.36 -1.03 -17.64
N PRO A 380 12.61 -2.04 -17.18
CA PRO A 380 11.19 -1.92 -16.82
C PRO A 380 11.03 -1.20 -15.46
N LYS A 381 11.42 0.07 -15.43
CA LYS A 381 11.39 0.99 -14.30
C LYS A 381 11.08 2.39 -14.82
N GLY A 382 10.13 3.07 -14.19
CA GLY A 382 9.78 4.44 -14.53
C GLY A 382 10.98 5.38 -14.43
N ALA A 383 10.95 6.44 -15.22
CA ALA A 383 12.02 7.42 -15.32
C ALA A 383 11.54 8.77 -14.81
N ILE A 384 12.32 9.46 -13.98
CA ILE A 384 12.01 10.84 -13.61
C ILE A 384 12.44 11.74 -14.77
N CYS A 385 11.49 12.48 -15.33
CA CYS A 385 11.70 13.39 -16.44
C CYS A 385 11.19 14.78 -16.08
N LYS A 386 11.87 15.83 -16.56
CA LYS A 386 11.30 17.17 -16.63
C LYS A 386 10.66 17.35 -18.00
N LEU A 387 9.35 17.57 -18.04
CA LEU A 387 8.61 17.81 -19.27
C LEU A 387 8.42 19.30 -19.49
N HIS A 388 8.68 19.76 -20.71
CA HIS A 388 8.54 21.16 -21.14
C HIS A 388 7.51 21.28 -22.27
N GLY A 389 6.64 22.26 -22.19
CA GLY A 389 5.74 22.69 -23.26
C GLY A 389 5.46 24.19 -23.14
N GLU A 390 4.72 24.77 -24.09
CA GLU A 390 4.54 26.23 -24.23
C GLU A 390 4.23 26.96 -22.93
N ASN A 391 3.35 26.40 -22.08
CA ASN A 391 2.95 26.98 -20.79
C ASN A 391 3.04 25.97 -19.63
N LYS A 392 3.82 24.91 -19.78
CA LYS A 392 3.87 23.81 -18.81
C LYS A 392 5.29 23.31 -18.62
N SER A 393 5.79 23.41 -17.39
CA SER A 393 7.02 22.72 -16.98
C SER A 393 6.71 21.90 -15.73
N ILE A 394 6.97 20.59 -15.79
CA ILE A 394 6.67 19.68 -14.69
C ILE A 394 7.70 18.56 -14.62
N THR A 395 8.24 18.31 -13.44
CA THR A 395 9.03 17.09 -13.19
C THR A 395 8.13 16.01 -12.62
N LEU A 396 8.16 14.80 -13.20
CA LEU A 396 7.39 13.65 -12.73
C LEU A 396 7.98 12.33 -13.22
N ASN A 397 7.43 11.23 -12.72
CA ASN A 397 7.70 9.90 -13.24
C ASN A 397 6.97 9.68 -14.59
N ILE A 398 7.69 9.16 -15.58
CA ILE A 398 7.16 8.64 -16.83
C ILE A 398 7.36 7.13 -16.82
N GLU A 399 6.28 6.36 -16.98
CA GLU A 399 6.36 4.91 -16.96
C GLU A 399 7.20 4.37 -18.12
N TYR A 400 7.89 3.26 -17.88
CA TYR A 400 8.84 2.67 -18.83
C TYR A 400 8.21 2.31 -20.18
N ASN A 401 6.92 1.97 -20.18
CA ASN A 401 6.15 1.65 -21.38
C ASN A 401 5.67 2.90 -22.16
N GLN A 402 5.88 4.10 -21.62
CA GLN A 402 5.55 5.38 -22.27
C GLN A 402 6.81 6.17 -22.65
N LEU A 403 7.91 5.98 -21.93
CA LEU A 403 9.14 6.77 -22.07
C LEU A 403 9.71 6.75 -23.50
N ASP A 404 9.93 5.58 -24.07
CA ASP A 404 10.58 5.47 -25.40
C ASP A 404 9.74 6.14 -26.50
N ALA A 405 8.42 5.89 -26.48
CA ALA A 405 7.48 6.53 -27.40
C ALA A 405 7.45 8.06 -27.23
N LEU A 406 7.48 8.55 -26.00
CA LEU A 406 7.56 9.98 -25.70
C LEU A 406 8.85 10.61 -26.23
N LEU A 407 9.99 9.97 -25.99
CA LEU A 407 11.30 10.46 -26.44
C LEU A 407 11.36 10.56 -27.98
N ARG A 408 10.97 9.49 -28.69
CA ARG A 408 10.95 9.48 -30.16
C ARG A 408 10.04 10.56 -30.74
N ALA A 409 8.85 10.73 -30.15
CA ALA A 409 7.91 11.76 -30.57
C ALA A 409 8.40 13.20 -30.31
N SER A 410 9.41 13.37 -29.46
CA SER A 410 9.88 14.69 -28.98
C SER A 410 11.26 15.08 -29.51
N GLY A 411 11.71 14.44 -30.60
CA GLY A 411 12.99 14.79 -31.26
C GLY A 411 14.20 13.99 -30.79
N PHE A 412 14.02 12.90 -30.04
CA PHE A 412 15.08 11.94 -29.71
C PHE A 412 14.94 10.68 -30.59
N PRO A 413 15.50 10.65 -31.82
CA PRO A 413 15.20 9.60 -32.81
C PRO A 413 15.56 8.19 -32.34
N ASN A 414 16.59 8.08 -31.49
CA ASN A 414 17.04 6.80 -30.93
C ASN A 414 16.27 6.38 -29.67
N GLY A 415 15.36 7.21 -29.17
CA GLY A 415 14.59 6.96 -27.96
C GLY A 415 15.42 7.10 -26.70
N ASP A 416 15.20 6.20 -25.74
CA ASP A 416 15.96 6.14 -24.49
C ASP A 416 17.33 5.49 -24.75
N VAL A 417 18.38 6.28 -24.70
CA VAL A 417 19.77 5.84 -24.95
C VAL A 417 20.66 6.17 -23.78
N ALA A 418 21.76 5.44 -23.66
CA ALA A 418 22.76 5.71 -22.65
C ALA A 418 23.46 7.06 -22.93
N SER A 419 23.87 7.78 -21.88
CA SER A 419 24.51 9.09 -22.01
C SER A 419 26.03 9.02 -21.76
N GLY A 420 26.83 9.45 -22.74
CA GLY A 420 28.30 9.48 -22.63
C GLY A 420 28.91 8.09 -22.49
N ASP A 421 29.99 7.97 -21.72
CA ASP A 421 30.66 6.69 -21.43
C ASP A 421 29.89 5.83 -20.40
N SER A 422 28.87 6.40 -19.74
CA SER A 422 28.04 5.66 -18.80
C SER A 422 27.07 4.78 -19.58
N LYS A 423 26.93 3.51 -19.18
CA LYS A 423 25.92 2.58 -19.74
C LYS A 423 24.50 2.86 -19.19
N ALA A 424 24.25 4.08 -18.70
CA ALA A 424 23.03 4.46 -18.00
C ALA A 424 22.23 5.50 -18.81
N SER A 425 20.91 5.41 -18.68
CA SER A 425 19.96 6.41 -19.18
C SER A 425 20.19 7.73 -18.44
N PRO A 426 20.10 8.89 -19.13
CA PRO A 426 20.19 10.20 -18.49
C PRO A 426 18.97 10.49 -17.59
N PHE A 427 17.92 9.67 -17.65
CA PHE A 427 16.74 9.80 -16.82
C PHE A 427 16.79 8.83 -15.63
N PRO A 428 16.87 9.34 -14.38
CA PRO A 428 16.97 8.51 -13.19
C PRO A 428 15.81 7.53 -13.03
N GLY A 429 16.10 6.31 -12.59
CA GLY A 429 15.11 5.27 -12.36
C GLY A 429 14.38 5.45 -11.04
N ASN A 430 13.07 5.63 -11.11
CA ASN A 430 12.21 5.74 -9.94
C ASN A 430 12.07 4.39 -9.23
N ILE A 431 12.29 4.36 -7.91
CA ILE A 431 12.04 3.16 -7.08
C ILE A 431 10.73 3.26 -6.29
N ASN A 432 9.90 4.25 -6.61
CA ASN A 432 8.58 4.51 -6.03
C ASN A 432 8.62 4.70 -4.50
N SER A 433 9.67 5.38 -4.04
CA SER A 433 9.80 5.86 -2.67
C SER A 433 10.19 7.33 -2.72
N PHE A 434 9.54 8.18 -1.93
CA PHE A 434 9.69 9.63 -2.06
C PHE A 434 9.32 10.38 -0.79
N VAL A 435 9.79 11.61 -0.70
CA VAL A 435 9.53 12.54 0.40
C VAL A 435 8.70 13.70 -0.12
N ILE A 436 7.64 14.07 0.60
CA ILE A 436 6.81 15.24 0.31
C ILE A 436 6.87 16.22 1.48
N ASP A 437 6.99 17.51 1.18
CA ASP A 437 6.78 18.60 2.15
C ASP A 437 5.32 18.58 2.62
N LEU A 438 5.08 18.38 3.92
CA LEU A 438 3.74 18.16 4.47
C LEU A 438 2.85 19.41 4.36
N ASP A 439 3.43 20.61 4.42
CA ASP A 439 2.69 21.85 4.28
C ASP A 439 2.13 22.03 2.88
N VAL A 440 2.94 21.75 1.86
CA VAL A 440 2.51 21.70 0.46
C VAL A 440 1.51 20.55 0.27
N TYR A 441 1.81 19.37 0.82
CA TYR A 441 0.98 18.18 0.68
C TYR A 441 -0.46 18.42 1.14
N VAL A 442 -0.66 18.92 2.37
CA VAL A 442 -1.99 19.18 2.93
C VAL A 442 -2.77 20.19 2.09
N LYS A 443 -2.14 21.30 1.66
CA LYS A 443 -2.80 22.32 0.81
C LYS A 443 -3.27 21.74 -0.53
N VAL A 444 -2.46 20.87 -1.12
CA VAL A 444 -2.79 20.22 -2.39
C VAL A 444 -3.91 19.20 -2.19
N LEU A 445 -3.85 18.40 -1.12
CA LEU A 445 -4.93 17.47 -0.78
C LEU A 445 -6.26 18.19 -0.55
N GLU A 446 -6.27 19.30 0.18
CA GLU A 446 -7.49 20.11 0.42
C GLU A 446 -8.10 20.61 -0.89
N LYS A 447 -7.26 20.99 -1.86
CA LYS A 447 -7.73 21.49 -3.16
C LYS A 447 -8.20 20.38 -4.09
N SER A 448 -7.52 19.23 -4.10
CA SER A 448 -7.80 18.13 -5.04
C SER A 448 -8.74 17.06 -4.50
N GLY A 449 -8.98 17.05 -3.18
CA GLY A 449 -9.58 15.92 -2.47
C GLY A 449 -8.65 14.70 -2.39
N GLY A 450 -7.35 14.88 -2.67
CA GLY A 450 -6.38 13.79 -2.80
C GLY A 450 -6.45 12.99 -4.10
N ARG A 451 -7.33 13.37 -5.03
CA ARG A 451 -7.50 12.66 -6.30
C ARG A 451 -6.35 12.95 -7.26
N VAL A 452 -5.49 11.95 -7.46
CA VAL A 452 -4.49 11.97 -8.54
C VAL A 452 -5.14 11.54 -9.86
N PRO A 453 -4.58 11.93 -11.02
CA PRO A 453 -5.14 11.56 -12.31
C PRO A 453 -5.21 10.04 -12.52
N GLU A 454 -6.28 9.60 -13.17
CA GLU A 454 -6.49 8.20 -13.51
C GLU A 454 -6.04 7.88 -14.93
N PHE A 455 -5.82 6.59 -15.19
CA PHE A 455 -5.56 6.01 -16.50
C PHE A 455 -6.28 4.65 -16.63
N VAL A 456 -6.25 4.05 -17.81
CA VAL A 456 -6.75 2.69 -18.05
C VAL A 456 -5.75 1.91 -18.89
N ASN A 457 -5.60 0.61 -18.64
CA ASN A 457 -4.66 -0.27 -19.35
C ASN A 457 -5.34 -1.59 -19.77
N PRO A 458 -6.33 -1.54 -20.68
CA PRO A 458 -7.04 -2.72 -21.12
C PRO A 458 -6.07 -3.70 -21.80
N LYS A 459 -6.25 -5.01 -21.54
CA LYS A 459 -5.52 -6.07 -22.24
C LYS A 459 -6.45 -6.67 -23.28
N TYR A 460 -6.14 -6.49 -24.56
CA TYR A 460 -6.95 -6.97 -25.67
C TYR A 460 -6.65 -8.45 -26.01
N THR A 461 -7.62 -9.14 -26.60
CA THR A 461 -7.40 -10.46 -27.18
C THR A 461 -6.53 -10.35 -28.43
N LYS A 462 -5.87 -11.44 -28.83
CA LYS A 462 -5.11 -11.50 -30.09
C LYS A 462 -5.99 -11.85 -31.30
N ASN A 463 -7.32 -11.84 -31.13
CA ASN A 463 -8.27 -12.22 -32.15
C ASN A 463 -8.39 -11.10 -33.20
N PRO A 464 -7.94 -11.29 -34.45
CA PRO A 464 -7.99 -10.26 -35.48
C PRO A 464 -9.42 -9.83 -35.85
N GLN A 465 -10.40 -10.71 -35.67
CA GLN A 465 -11.82 -10.42 -35.90
C GLN A 465 -12.47 -9.63 -34.75
N LYS A 466 -11.84 -9.60 -33.58
CA LYS A 466 -12.30 -8.86 -32.39
C LYS A 466 -11.14 -8.12 -31.69
N PRO A 467 -10.44 -7.20 -32.38
CA PRO A 467 -9.22 -6.58 -31.86
C PRO A 467 -9.46 -5.68 -30.64
N ARG A 468 -10.72 -5.33 -30.36
CA ARG A 468 -11.14 -4.48 -29.24
C ARG A 468 -11.74 -5.27 -28.06
N GLU A 469 -11.84 -6.59 -28.17
CA GLU A 469 -12.31 -7.45 -27.10
C GLU A 469 -11.25 -7.57 -26.00
N PHE A 470 -11.66 -7.45 -24.75
CA PHE A 470 -10.74 -7.58 -23.62
C PHE A 470 -10.43 -9.06 -23.33
N LYS A 471 -9.14 -9.38 -23.13
CA LYS A 471 -8.67 -10.68 -22.63
C LYS A 471 -9.13 -10.92 -21.18
N LYS A 472 -9.27 -9.85 -20.40
CA LYS A 472 -9.81 -9.85 -19.04
C LYS A 472 -10.42 -8.48 -18.75
N PRO A 473 -11.42 -8.38 -17.87
CA PRO A 473 -11.98 -7.10 -17.48
C PRO A 473 -10.91 -6.11 -17.01
N THR A 474 -11.10 -4.83 -17.32
CA THR A 474 -10.21 -3.74 -16.89
C THR A 474 -10.87 -2.92 -15.77
N ARG A 475 -10.21 -1.86 -15.30
CA ARG A 475 -10.74 -0.84 -14.37
C ARG A 475 -9.91 0.43 -14.52
N LEU A 476 -10.39 1.56 -14.00
CA LEU A 476 -9.56 2.75 -13.88
C LEU A 476 -8.44 2.52 -12.86
N GLU A 477 -7.28 3.09 -13.12
CA GLU A 477 -6.11 2.97 -12.27
C GLU A 477 -5.54 4.33 -11.89
N CYS A 478 -4.94 4.43 -10.71
CA CYS A 478 -4.24 5.64 -10.28
C CYS A 478 -2.90 5.32 -9.59
N MET A 479 -1.93 6.24 -9.72
CA MET A 479 -0.56 6.04 -9.24
C MET A 479 -0.14 7.10 -8.21
N MET A 480 0.44 6.68 -7.10
CA MET A 480 0.90 7.59 -6.03
C MET A 480 2.02 8.53 -6.49
N GLN A 481 2.89 8.10 -7.40
CA GLN A 481 3.94 8.93 -7.97
C GLN A 481 3.42 10.00 -8.95
N ASP A 482 2.13 10.00 -9.28
CA ASP A 482 1.51 11.05 -10.09
C ASP A 482 1.07 12.27 -9.26
N PHE A 483 1.26 12.26 -7.93
CA PHE A 483 1.02 13.42 -7.06
C PHE A 483 1.61 14.74 -7.59
N PRO A 484 2.83 14.81 -8.18
CA PRO A 484 3.37 16.05 -8.74
C PRO A 484 2.46 16.72 -9.77
N ARG A 485 1.56 15.98 -10.44
CA ARG A 485 0.58 16.53 -11.38
C ARG A 485 -0.48 17.41 -10.73
N LEU A 486 -0.63 17.35 -9.40
CA LEU A 486 -1.54 18.17 -8.62
C LEU A 486 -0.90 19.46 -8.09
N LEU A 487 0.42 19.58 -8.20
CA LEU A 487 1.14 20.74 -7.67
C LEU A 487 0.82 22.01 -8.46
N PRO A 488 0.77 23.18 -7.79
CA PRO A 488 0.75 24.47 -8.49
C PRO A 488 1.91 24.58 -9.49
N PRO A 489 1.71 25.18 -10.68
CA PRO A 489 2.72 25.20 -11.75
C PRO A 489 4.11 25.69 -11.29
N ALA A 490 4.17 26.74 -10.46
CA ALA A 490 5.42 27.27 -9.92
C ALA A 490 6.18 26.24 -9.05
N ILE A 491 5.46 25.43 -8.27
CA ILE A 491 6.05 24.38 -7.44
C ILE A 491 6.45 23.18 -8.32
N ALA A 492 5.58 22.76 -9.23
CA ALA A 492 5.80 21.63 -10.14
C ALA A 492 7.07 21.81 -11.01
N ALA A 493 7.37 23.04 -11.41
CA ALA A 493 8.50 23.37 -12.26
C ALA A 493 9.86 23.48 -11.53
N ALA A 494 9.85 23.90 -10.26
CA ALA A 494 11.05 24.33 -9.54
C ALA A 494 11.36 23.54 -8.26
N ARG A 495 10.37 22.88 -7.65
CA ARG A 495 10.50 22.23 -6.34
C ARG A 495 10.19 20.73 -6.38
N VAL A 496 10.22 20.12 -7.57
CA VAL A 496 10.13 18.67 -7.74
C VAL A 496 11.47 18.18 -8.28
N GLY A 497 12.09 17.28 -7.53
CA GLY A 497 13.44 16.77 -7.84
C GLY A 497 13.61 15.30 -7.48
N TYR A 498 14.87 14.86 -7.51
CA TYR A 498 15.25 13.51 -7.13
C TYR A 498 16.54 13.49 -6.31
N THR A 499 16.69 12.43 -5.52
CA THR A 499 17.96 12.00 -4.91
C THR A 499 18.37 10.70 -5.59
N LEU A 500 19.52 10.71 -6.26
CA LEU A 500 20.11 9.55 -6.92
C LEU A 500 21.12 8.90 -5.98
N MET A 501 20.96 7.61 -5.74
CA MET A 501 21.88 6.80 -4.93
C MET A 501 22.18 5.47 -5.63
N PRO A 502 23.30 4.81 -5.28
CA PRO A 502 23.61 3.51 -5.85
C PRO A 502 22.51 2.48 -5.57
N ARG A 503 22.16 1.68 -6.58
CA ARG A 503 21.13 0.64 -6.48
C ARG A 503 21.35 -0.31 -5.31
N TRP A 504 22.60 -0.73 -5.11
CA TRP A 504 22.99 -1.66 -4.06
C TRP A 504 22.73 -1.12 -2.65
N LEU A 505 22.57 0.20 -2.48
CA LEU A 505 22.28 0.82 -1.19
C LEU A 505 20.78 0.91 -0.92
N VAL A 506 19.95 1.22 -1.93
CA VAL A 506 18.55 1.66 -1.70
C VAL A 506 17.48 0.83 -2.40
N CYS A 507 17.85 -0.14 -3.24
CA CYS A 507 16.89 -0.86 -4.08
C CYS A 507 17.21 -2.35 -4.18
N SER A 508 16.47 -3.15 -3.42
CA SER A 508 16.32 -4.60 -3.67
C SER A 508 14.89 -5.02 -3.35
N SER A 509 14.05 -5.11 -4.38
CA SER A 509 12.63 -5.44 -4.23
C SER A 509 12.37 -6.94 -4.32
N VAL A 510 11.43 -7.48 -3.53
CA VAL A 510 10.98 -8.88 -3.63
C VAL A 510 9.59 -8.95 -4.27
N LYS A 511 9.53 -9.19 -5.58
CA LYS A 511 8.27 -9.13 -6.36
C LYS A 511 8.05 -10.24 -7.38
N ASN A 512 9.07 -11.03 -7.72
CA ASN A 512 8.97 -12.10 -8.71
C ASN A 512 9.01 -13.49 -8.04
N ASN A 513 8.17 -14.43 -8.52
CA ASN A 513 8.38 -15.86 -8.26
C ASN A 513 9.68 -16.34 -8.93
N ILE A 514 10.06 -17.59 -8.63
CA ILE A 514 11.28 -18.21 -9.14
C ILE A 514 11.37 -18.18 -10.67
N GLU A 515 10.29 -18.50 -11.39
CA GLU A 515 10.28 -18.54 -12.85
C GLU A 515 10.51 -17.15 -13.48
N ASP A 516 9.73 -16.15 -13.03
CA ASP A 516 9.86 -14.77 -13.47
C ASP A 516 11.24 -14.19 -13.08
N ALA A 517 11.76 -14.55 -11.90
CA ALA A 517 13.05 -14.10 -11.42
C ALA A 517 14.21 -14.61 -12.29
N ARG A 518 14.18 -15.88 -12.71
CA ARG A 518 15.16 -16.44 -13.66
C ARG A 518 15.14 -15.66 -14.98
N LYS A 519 13.95 -15.44 -15.55
CA LYS A 519 13.78 -14.65 -16.78
C LYS A 519 14.33 -13.23 -16.60
N LYS A 520 14.04 -12.60 -15.47
CA LYS A 520 14.46 -11.23 -15.20
C LYS A 520 15.95 -11.10 -14.93
N GLN A 521 16.58 -12.09 -14.31
CA GLN A 521 18.02 -12.14 -14.11
C GLN A 521 18.76 -12.15 -15.45
N MET A 522 18.33 -13.00 -16.39
CA MET A 522 18.90 -13.03 -17.75
C MET A 522 18.72 -11.70 -18.49
N GLN A 523 17.57 -11.03 -18.31
CA GLN A 523 17.27 -9.77 -19.00
C GLN A 523 17.97 -8.55 -18.42
N THR A 524 18.12 -8.49 -17.09
CA THR A 524 18.49 -7.23 -16.40
C THR A 524 19.67 -7.37 -15.43
N GLY A 525 19.99 -8.60 -15.02
CA GLY A 525 20.90 -8.90 -13.91
C GLY A 525 20.26 -8.85 -12.52
N TYR A 526 18.99 -8.44 -12.40
CA TYR A 526 18.31 -8.25 -11.11
C TYR A 526 17.07 -9.15 -11.00
N PRO A 527 17.16 -10.30 -10.30
CA PRO A 527 16.05 -11.25 -10.18
C PRO A 527 14.83 -10.67 -9.44
N GLU A 528 15.08 -9.84 -8.42
CA GLU A 528 14.05 -9.21 -7.57
C GLU A 528 13.07 -10.23 -6.95
N CYS A 529 13.64 -11.28 -6.34
CA CYS A 529 12.95 -12.35 -5.64
C CYS A 529 13.47 -12.51 -4.20
N ALA A 530 12.89 -13.43 -3.42
CA ALA A 530 13.24 -13.61 -2.01
C ALA A 530 14.74 -13.93 -1.82
N ALA A 531 15.31 -14.81 -2.66
CA ALA A 531 16.72 -15.16 -2.60
C ALA A 531 17.65 -13.96 -2.87
N SER A 532 17.39 -13.19 -3.94
CA SER A 532 18.21 -12.03 -4.28
C SER A 532 18.05 -10.90 -3.26
N GLY A 533 16.82 -10.67 -2.77
CA GLY A 533 16.53 -9.65 -1.76
C GLY A 533 17.31 -9.85 -0.47
N GLU A 534 17.35 -11.07 0.03
CA GLU A 534 18.13 -11.41 1.23
C GLU A 534 19.65 -11.34 0.97
N ALA A 535 20.11 -11.84 -0.18
CA ALA A 535 21.52 -11.77 -0.53
C ALA A 535 22.01 -10.31 -0.63
N ASP A 536 21.21 -9.43 -1.25
CA ASP A 536 21.49 -8.00 -1.33
C ASP A 536 21.48 -7.33 0.06
N TYR A 537 20.58 -7.75 0.95
CA TYR A 537 20.53 -7.26 2.34
C TYR A 537 21.79 -7.62 3.14
N TYR A 538 22.34 -8.83 2.98
CA TYR A 538 23.64 -9.15 3.58
C TYR A 538 24.79 -8.42 2.88
N ARG A 539 24.73 -8.34 1.55
CA ARG A 539 25.78 -7.74 0.72
C ARG A 539 25.98 -6.26 1.04
N VAL A 540 24.90 -5.47 1.20
CA VAL A 540 25.02 -4.05 1.58
C VAL A 540 25.76 -3.88 2.90
N ASN A 541 25.52 -4.76 3.88
CA ASN A 541 26.20 -4.70 5.18
C ASN A 541 27.69 -5.09 5.06
N ARG A 542 28.03 -6.06 4.20
CA ARG A 542 29.44 -6.35 3.87
C ARG A 542 30.13 -5.17 3.18
N MET A 543 29.48 -4.55 2.19
CA MET A 543 30.01 -3.38 1.49
C MET A 543 30.29 -2.22 2.44
N LEU A 544 29.35 -1.92 3.34
CA LEU A 544 29.52 -0.87 4.34
C LEU A 544 30.71 -1.16 5.26
N LEU A 545 30.81 -2.37 5.83
CA LEU A 545 31.95 -2.72 6.68
C LEU A 545 33.28 -2.71 5.91
N HIS A 546 33.29 -3.24 4.69
CA HIS A 546 34.47 -3.21 3.83
C HIS A 546 34.93 -1.77 3.56
N SER A 547 34.00 -0.85 3.29
CA SER A 547 34.31 0.57 3.08
C SER A 547 34.92 1.26 4.32
N LEU A 548 34.68 0.72 5.52
CA LEU A 548 35.31 1.19 6.76
C LEU A 548 36.71 0.59 6.98
N GLY A 549 37.13 -0.40 6.17
CA GLY A 549 38.41 -1.10 6.33
C GLY A 549 38.34 -2.42 7.08
N VAL A 550 37.13 -2.96 7.32
CA VAL A 550 36.96 -4.31 7.86
C VAL A 550 37.36 -5.34 6.82
N LYS A 551 38.12 -6.37 7.23
CA LYS A 551 38.49 -7.50 6.37
C LYS A 551 37.30 -8.43 6.22
N VAL A 552 36.50 -8.19 5.19
CA VAL A 552 35.37 -9.02 4.78
C VAL A 552 35.28 -9.06 3.26
N GLU A 553 35.06 -10.26 2.74
CA GLU A 553 34.84 -10.48 1.31
C GLU A 553 33.43 -10.01 0.89
N VAL A 554 33.33 -9.17 -0.13
CA VAL A 554 32.04 -8.62 -0.57
C VAL A 554 31.34 -9.55 -1.57
N ASP A 555 32.08 -10.00 -2.59
CA ASP A 555 31.56 -10.66 -3.81
C ASP A 555 32.31 -11.94 -4.22
N SER A 556 33.05 -12.57 -3.31
CA SER A 556 33.94 -13.70 -3.65
C SER A 556 33.23 -15.02 -3.96
N ALA A 557 31.94 -15.17 -3.58
CA ALA A 557 31.16 -16.37 -3.82
C ALA A 557 29.84 -16.06 -4.55
N THR A 558 29.39 -17.03 -5.36
CA THR A 558 28.07 -17.01 -5.98
C THR A 558 27.40 -18.34 -5.70
N ASP A 559 26.24 -18.30 -5.08
CA ASP A 559 25.38 -19.46 -4.87
C ASP A 559 24.24 -19.47 -5.88
N VAL A 560 23.73 -20.66 -6.16
CA VAL A 560 22.58 -20.87 -7.03
C VAL A 560 21.46 -21.53 -6.24
N PHE A 561 20.31 -20.86 -6.18
CA PHE A 561 19.08 -21.33 -5.55
C PHE A 561 17.96 -21.33 -6.59
N SER A 562 17.37 -22.49 -6.86
CA SER A 562 16.31 -22.66 -7.87
C SER A 562 16.66 -22.02 -9.24
N GLY A 563 17.94 -22.15 -9.64
CA GLY A 563 18.46 -21.59 -10.89
C GLY A 563 18.66 -20.08 -10.90
N ILE A 564 18.64 -19.42 -9.74
CA ILE A 564 18.92 -17.99 -9.58
C ILE A 564 20.29 -17.83 -8.93
N GLU A 565 21.18 -17.07 -9.58
CA GLU A 565 22.50 -16.74 -9.03
C GLU A 565 22.40 -15.59 -8.03
N VAL A 566 23.03 -15.73 -6.86
CA VAL A 566 23.09 -14.68 -5.83
C VAL A 566 24.50 -14.51 -5.28
N LYS A 567 24.86 -13.28 -4.93
CA LYS A 567 26.16 -12.96 -4.32
C LYS A 567 26.17 -13.36 -2.85
N SER A 568 26.68 -14.55 -2.59
CA SER A 568 26.75 -15.11 -1.25
C SER A 568 28.01 -14.67 -0.52
N GLY A 569 28.02 -14.89 0.79
CA GLY A 569 29.14 -14.60 1.66
C GLY A 569 28.70 -14.43 3.09
N ALA A 570 29.48 -13.68 3.88
CA ALA A 570 29.16 -13.46 5.28
C ALA A 570 27.75 -12.87 5.45
N ARG A 571 26.98 -13.49 6.35
CA ARG A 571 25.59 -13.12 6.67
C ARG A 571 25.61 -12.11 7.79
N ILE A 572 25.77 -10.83 7.43
CA ILE A 572 25.93 -9.74 8.39
C ILE A 572 24.62 -8.99 8.51
N VAL A 573 24.11 -8.86 9.73
CA VAL A 573 22.91 -8.12 10.08
C VAL A 573 23.21 -7.19 11.24
N PHE A 574 22.96 -5.91 11.06
CA PHE A 574 22.93 -4.98 12.17
C PHE A 574 21.66 -4.14 12.13
N THR A 575 21.05 -4.01 13.30
CA THR A 575 19.78 -3.31 13.47
C THR A 575 20.01 -1.80 13.45
N PRO A 576 18.99 -0.98 13.15
CA PRO A 576 19.12 0.46 13.27
C PRO A 576 19.32 0.94 14.72
N ARG A 577 19.11 0.07 15.73
CA ARG A 577 19.57 0.34 17.11
C ARG A 577 21.09 0.31 17.20
N PHE A 578 21.76 -0.63 16.53
CA PHE A 578 23.22 -0.68 16.50
C PHE A 578 23.83 0.49 15.74
N ALA A 579 23.35 0.72 14.52
CA ALA A 579 23.81 1.84 13.70
C ALA A 579 22.68 2.34 12.79
N SER A 580 22.29 3.60 12.98
CA SER A 580 21.21 4.25 12.23
C SER A 580 21.66 4.89 10.91
N CYS A 581 22.96 5.18 10.79
CA CYS A 581 23.60 5.81 9.63
C CYS A 581 25.05 5.33 9.43
N ILE A 582 25.69 5.70 8.31
CA ILE A 582 27.08 5.29 8.02
C ILE A 582 28.05 5.89 9.04
N ASN A 583 27.81 7.13 9.48
CA ASN A 583 28.65 7.80 10.48
C ASN A 583 28.55 7.14 11.86
N ASP A 584 27.34 6.79 12.28
CA ASP A 584 27.10 6.02 13.51
C ASP A 584 27.78 4.65 13.40
N LEU A 585 27.65 3.96 12.27
CA LEU A 585 28.34 2.69 12.00
C LEU A 585 29.86 2.81 12.14
N ARG A 586 30.48 3.83 11.53
CA ARG A 586 31.92 4.10 11.62
C ARG A 586 32.37 4.23 13.08
N SER A 587 31.58 4.92 13.91
CA SER A 587 31.90 5.12 15.33
C SER A 587 31.93 3.81 16.14
N LYS A 588 31.18 2.77 15.71
CA LYS A 588 31.15 1.47 16.40
C LYS A 588 32.41 0.64 16.16
N PHE A 589 33.24 1.00 15.19
CA PHE A 589 34.42 0.26 14.76
C PHE A 589 35.68 1.16 14.81
N PRO A 590 36.26 1.39 16.00
CA PRO A 590 37.43 2.26 16.14
C PRO A 590 38.71 1.72 15.48
N ASN A 591 38.82 0.39 15.30
CA ASN A 591 39.97 -0.24 14.64
C ASN A 591 39.53 -1.24 13.56
N PRO A 592 38.89 -0.78 12.47
CA PRO A 592 38.22 -1.67 11.52
C PRO A 592 39.19 -2.65 10.84
N SER A 593 40.45 -2.26 10.63
CA SER A 593 41.49 -3.12 10.06
C SER A 593 41.88 -4.33 10.93
N LYS A 594 41.49 -4.33 12.22
CA LYS A 594 41.67 -5.43 13.17
C LYS A 594 40.44 -6.34 13.28
N ILE A 595 39.50 -6.20 12.35
CA ILE A 595 38.28 -7.00 12.29
C ILE A 595 38.34 -7.86 11.04
N GLU A 596 38.18 -9.16 11.24
CA GLU A 596 38.19 -10.16 10.18
C GLU A 596 36.96 -11.05 10.32
N ILE A 597 36.20 -11.16 9.23
CA ILE A 597 34.97 -11.94 9.16
C ILE A 597 35.08 -12.90 7.99
N SER A 598 35.11 -14.21 8.27
CA SER A 598 35.22 -15.23 7.23
C SER A 598 33.96 -15.27 6.36
N ASN A 599 34.09 -15.72 5.11
CA ASN A 599 32.98 -15.74 4.14
C ASN A 599 31.79 -16.63 4.57
N ARG A 600 32.03 -17.61 5.44
CA ARG A 600 30.99 -18.50 5.98
C ARG A 600 30.31 -17.96 7.24
N SER A 601 30.77 -16.82 7.75
CA SER A 601 30.33 -16.34 9.06
C SER A 601 28.91 -15.77 9.06
N THR A 602 28.29 -15.76 10.24
CA THR A 602 27.07 -15.01 10.54
C THR A 602 27.35 -14.05 11.68
N LEU A 603 27.02 -12.77 11.50
CA LEU A 603 27.17 -11.74 12.53
C LEU A 603 25.86 -11.00 12.70
N VAL A 604 25.31 -10.99 13.91
CA VAL A 604 24.12 -10.19 14.28
C VAL A 604 24.49 -9.21 15.37
N LEU A 605 24.25 -7.92 15.13
CA LEU A 605 24.50 -6.83 16.08
C LEU A 605 23.21 -6.07 16.37
N ASP A 606 22.71 -6.16 17.59
CA ASP A 606 21.48 -5.48 18.05
C ASP A 606 21.68 -4.84 19.43
N ALA A 607 22.44 -3.75 19.45
CA ALA A 607 22.83 -3.07 20.68
C ALA A 607 23.20 -1.61 20.42
N LYS A 608 22.53 -0.67 21.10
CA LYS A 608 22.78 0.77 20.93
C LYS A 608 24.20 1.19 21.30
N ASN A 609 24.64 0.78 22.49
CA ASN A 609 25.95 1.16 23.02
C ASN A 609 26.94 -0.01 22.90
N LEU A 610 27.14 -0.53 21.69
CA LEU A 610 28.14 -1.57 21.39
C LEU A 610 29.30 -0.99 20.59
N THR A 611 30.53 -1.20 21.05
CA THR A 611 31.76 -0.87 20.31
C THR A 611 32.57 -2.14 20.05
N ILE A 612 32.96 -2.39 18.80
CA ILE A 612 33.76 -3.54 18.39
C ILE A 612 35.17 -3.07 18.05
N HIS A 613 36.10 -3.32 18.98
CA HIS A 613 37.49 -2.90 18.85
C HIS A 613 38.29 -3.87 18.00
N THR A 614 38.18 -5.17 18.26
CA THR A 614 38.88 -6.22 17.51
C THR A 614 38.04 -7.50 17.50
N LEU A 615 38.02 -8.20 16.37
CA LEU A 615 37.21 -9.41 16.19
C LEU A 615 37.82 -10.29 15.10
N CYS A 616 37.94 -11.59 15.36
CA CYS A 616 38.23 -12.61 14.37
C CYS A 616 37.08 -13.63 14.41
N LEU A 617 36.22 -13.58 13.40
CA LEU A 617 35.00 -14.39 13.32
C LEU A 617 35.12 -15.41 12.19
N ASP A 618 35.08 -16.70 12.58
CA ASP A 618 34.87 -17.82 11.68
C ASP A 618 33.78 -18.76 12.22
N GLY A 619 32.52 -18.37 12.04
CA GLY A 619 31.37 -19.04 12.63
C GLY A 619 30.19 -18.09 12.79
N ALA A 620 29.33 -18.32 13.78
CA ALA A 620 28.21 -17.46 14.09
C ALA A 620 28.38 -16.76 15.45
N LEU A 621 28.18 -15.44 15.45
CA LEU A 621 28.16 -14.58 16.64
C LEU A 621 26.93 -13.67 16.60
N LYS A 622 26.18 -13.63 17.70
CA LYS A 622 25.11 -12.66 17.93
C LYS A 622 25.41 -11.86 19.19
N ILE A 623 25.37 -10.54 19.11
CA ILE A 623 25.49 -9.63 20.26
C ILE A 623 24.20 -8.83 20.36
N ILE A 624 23.48 -8.99 21.47
CA ILE A 624 22.19 -8.35 21.74
C ILE A 624 22.28 -7.66 23.10
N ALA A 625 21.96 -6.39 23.15
CA ALA A 625 22.01 -5.62 24.39
C ALA A 625 20.83 -4.65 24.54
N THR A 626 20.44 -4.38 25.78
CA THR A 626 19.49 -3.30 26.06
C THR A 626 20.12 -1.94 25.81
N ASP A 627 19.30 -0.90 25.69
CA ASP A 627 19.78 0.48 25.52
C ASP A 627 20.56 1.00 26.74
N ALA A 628 20.42 0.36 27.90
CA ALA A 628 21.12 0.71 29.14
C ALA A 628 22.44 -0.06 29.34
N SER A 629 22.75 -1.02 28.45
CA SER A 629 23.99 -1.80 28.51
C SER A 629 25.04 -1.17 27.59
N ASN A 630 26.24 -0.89 28.12
CA ASN A 630 27.40 -0.48 27.36
C ASN A 630 28.35 -1.68 27.18
N VAL A 631 28.60 -2.07 25.94
CA VAL A 631 29.31 -3.29 25.60
C VAL A 631 30.55 -2.97 24.78
N GLN A 632 31.70 -3.39 25.29
CA GLN A 632 33.01 -3.20 24.66
C GLN A 632 33.57 -4.56 24.22
N CYS A 633 33.51 -4.84 22.92
CA CYS A 633 33.92 -6.10 22.34
C CYS A 633 35.40 -6.04 21.89
N GLY A 634 36.23 -6.94 22.41
CA GLY A 634 37.61 -7.11 21.99
C GLY A 634 38.52 -5.91 22.29
N LYS A 635 38.23 -5.16 23.37
CA LYS A 635 38.98 -3.94 23.73
C LYS A 635 40.38 -4.24 24.27
N GLN A 636 40.49 -5.26 25.13
CA GLN A 636 41.76 -5.65 25.76
C GLN A 636 42.50 -6.75 24.99
N LYS A 637 41.74 -7.68 24.39
CA LYS A 637 42.26 -8.82 23.63
C LYS A 637 41.35 -9.06 22.43
N VAL A 638 41.89 -9.64 21.35
CA VAL A 638 41.10 -10.04 20.19
C VAL A 638 39.99 -11.01 20.58
N LEU A 639 38.75 -10.63 20.31
CA LEU A 639 37.63 -11.56 20.42
C LEU A 639 37.71 -12.55 19.26
N LYS A 640 38.16 -13.78 19.54
CA LYS A 640 38.19 -14.87 18.56
C LYS A 640 36.97 -15.76 18.74
N VAL A 641 36.15 -15.89 17.70
CA VAL A 641 34.97 -16.77 17.68
C VAL A 641 35.10 -17.73 16.51
N VAL A 642 35.33 -19.00 16.83
CA VAL A 642 35.40 -20.09 15.86
C VAL A 642 34.38 -21.15 16.27
N ASN A 643 33.41 -21.44 15.41
CA ASN A 643 32.38 -22.44 15.65
C ASN A 643 31.77 -22.96 14.34
N LYS A 644 30.94 -24.00 14.43
CA LYS A 644 30.31 -24.62 13.25
C LYS A 644 29.31 -23.70 12.53
N GLY A 645 28.90 -22.60 13.14
CA GLY A 645 28.14 -21.53 12.50
C GLY A 645 26.78 -21.99 11.95
N HIS A 646 26.32 -21.29 10.91
CA HIS A 646 25.08 -21.60 10.23
C HIS A 646 25.34 -22.25 8.87
N VAL A 647 24.50 -23.19 8.48
CA VAL A 647 24.61 -23.95 7.22
C VAL A 647 23.37 -23.72 6.38
N ILE A 648 23.56 -23.48 5.09
CA ILE A 648 22.47 -23.35 4.12
C ILE A 648 21.99 -24.76 3.74
N GLN A 649 20.69 -25.00 3.89
CA GLN A 649 20.02 -26.21 3.41
C GLN A 649 19.22 -25.85 2.16
N LYS A 650 19.70 -26.29 0.99
CA LYS A 650 19.02 -26.04 -0.28
C LYS A 650 17.65 -26.73 -0.28
N VAL A 651 16.67 -26.04 -0.83
CA VAL A 651 15.29 -26.53 -1.00
C VAL A 651 14.97 -26.54 -2.49
N LEU A 652 14.43 -27.65 -2.97
CA LEU A 652 14.02 -27.82 -4.36
C LEU A 652 12.57 -27.37 -4.54
N GLU A 653 12.23 -26.91 -5.74
CA GLU A 653 10.85 -26.53 -6.09
C GLU A 653 9.87 -27.71 -5.94
N SER A 654 10.36 -28.94 -6.15
CA SER A 654 9.62 -30.20 -5.99
C SER A 654 9.33 -30.59 -4.54
N ASP A 655 10.01 -29.98 -3.57
CA ASP A 655 9.87 -30.36 -2.17
C ASP A 655 8.47 -30.03 -1.65
N LYS A 656 7.90 -31.01 -0.93
CA LYS A 656 6.56 -30.95 -0.34
C LYS A 656 6.67 -30.59 1.15
N ASN A 657 5.62 -29.97 1.70
CA ASN A 657 5.53 -29.61 3.12
C ASN A 657 6.63 -28.66 3.63
N ILE A 658 7.17 -27.82 2.75
CA ILE A 658 8.10 -26.75 3.10
C ILE A 658 7.32 -25.44 3.29
N ASP A 659 7.70 -24.66 4.30
CA ASP A 659 7.17 -23.31 4.52
C ASP A 659 7.30 -22.46 3.26
N GLU A 660 6.24 -21.70 2.91
CA GLU A 660 6.21 -20.92 1.68
C GLU A 660 7.37 -19.90 1.63
N ASN A 661 7.76 -19.29 2.76
CA ASN A 661 8.86 -18.31 2.81
C ASN A 661 10.22 -18.93 2.49
N VAL A 662 10.41 -20.20 2.84
CA VAL A 662 11.61 -20.97 2.52
C VAL A 662 11.57 -21.42 1.06
N LYS A 663 10.41 -21.90 0.60
CA LYS A 663 10.23 -22.42 -0.75
C LYS A 663 10.46 -21.36 -1.82
N ILE A 664 9.92 -20.14 -1.66
CA ILE A 664 10.13 -19.05 -2.62
C ILE A 664 11.59 -18.54 -2.68
N ARG A 665 12.40 -18.90 -1.69
CA ARG A 665 13.81 -18.53 -1.54
C ARG A 665 14.76 -19.62 -2.05
N GLY A 666 14.33 -20.88 -2.04
CA GLY A 666 15.13 -22.01 -2.49
C GLY A 666 16.16 -22.52 -1.47
N TYR A 667 16.10 -22.06 -0.22
CA TYR A 667 16.88 -22.59 0.89
C TYR A 667 16.29 -22.22 2.26
N ASP A 668 16.63 -23.02 3.28
CA ASP A 668 16.51 -22.66 4.70
C ASP A 668 17.91 -22.52 5.33
N LEU A 669 17.97 -21.85 6.48
CA LEU A 669 19.18 -21.66 7.26
C LEU A 669 19.13 -22.51 8.54
N LYS A 670 20.02 -23.51 8.62
CA LYS A 670 20.19 -24.34 9.80
C LYS A 670 21.25 -23.77 10.73
N VAL A 671 20.87 -23.49 11.97
CA VAL A 671 21.81 -23.16 13.05
C VAL A 671 22.48 -24.45 13.54
N VAL A 672 23.77 -24.62 13.28
CA VAL A 672 24.54 -25.79 13.77
C VAL A 672 25.22 -25.45 15.09
N GLU A 673 25.83 -24.28 15.17
CA GLU A 673 26.42 -23.74 16.39
C GLU A 673 26.43 -22.22 16.31
N GLU A 674 26.15 -21.52 17.40
CA GLU A 674 26.27 -20.07 17.48
C GLU A 674 26.66 -19.61 18.87
N ARG A 675 27.52 -18.59 18.94
CA ARG A 675 27.79 -17.87 20.19
C ARG A 675 26.81 -16.71 20.31
N VAL A 676 26.10 -16.62 21.42
CA VAL A 676 25.09 -15.58 21.66
C VAL A 676 25.41 -14.85 22.96
N GLU A 677 25.76 -13.58 22.82
CA GLU A 677 26.04 -12.66 23.93
C GLU A 677 24.81 -11.79 24.17
N LYS A 678 24.15 -11.96 25.32
CA LYS A 678 22.93 -11.23 25.70
C LYS A 678 23.15 -10.42 26.97
N PHE A 679 23.00 -9.11 26.87
CA PHE A 679 23.10 -8.18 28.00
C PHE A 679 21.72 -7.57 28.26
N THR A 680 21.02 -8.11 29.26
CA THR A 680 19.64 -7.71 29.60
C THR A 680 19.55 -6.71 30.75
N GLN A 681 20.68 -6.43 31.41
CA GLN A 681 20.76 -5.52 32.55
C GLN A 681 21.57 -4.26 32.19
N PRO A 682 21.27 -3.11 32.82
CA PRO A 682 22.14 -1.93 32.75
C PRO A 682 23.56 -2.24 33.23
N GLY A 683 24.57 -1.61 32.64
CA GLY A 683 25.96 -1.74 33.10
C GLY A 683 27.01 -1.69 32.00
N GLU A 684 28.27 -1.75 32.42
CA GLU A 684 29.45 -1.84 31.55
C GLU A 684 29.87 -3.31 31.40
N PHE A 685 30.01 -3.77 30.16
CA PHE A 685 30.33 -5.15 29.83
C PHE A 685 31.51 -5.22 28.87
N HIS A 686 32.35 -6.23 29.07
CA HIS A 686 33.52 -6.51 28.24
C HIS A 686 33.48 -7.96 27.76
N ILE A 687 33.75 -8.17 26.46
CA ILE A 687 33.75 -9.49 25.80
C ILE A 687 35.09 -9.74 25.13
#